data_AF-A0A182XAY7-F1
#
_entry.id   AF-A0A182XAY7-F1
#
_cell.length_a   1.000
_cell.length_b   1.000
_cell.length_c   1.000
_cell.angle_alpha   90.00
_cell.angle_beta   90.00
_cell.angle_gamma   90.00
#
_symmetry.space_group_name_H-M   'P 1'
#
loop_
_entity.id
_entity.type
_entity.pdbx_description
1 polymer ?
#
loop_
_entity_poly.entity_id
_entity_poly.type
_entity_poly.pdbx_seq_one_letter_code
_entity_poly.pdbx_strand_id
1 'polypeptide(L)'
;MNRESIYYLPEGSTESTFCYDEDRPRLPLPKLDHTLKRYLESLKPFGTAEELENTKKIIETFRKGVVAMKVLIVLALVAVGVSAMPARGDAREKLHEYLALVPEDIRAELETAIRNREKPSDAFFAKVREQMLTQLAENQRFREFAEQKYAQFLGLLTPELREEVDALMQNWIRTGSVPHADEELSGKMQQHFQQLKQSHFEQFLARLSPALREQVDKWWEDYAYCTLRMALIPYCVMVQPLLLDAVGLAAVPENFLKSPATCLHHNMVFWKLLRTERLRPIASADKKNVFSADLYRRLYNTARTPGLEMEKGESHFRTERERTCASHIIVLYGGRIFKIPGLNATGDPLSPQDFLFMLQQIQVKVESETTTVPHAGVPVLTNDDRTSWARNRQHLIELSARNATMVREIEEAVALLILDTHCPQNFSDLAQLALTGDIHSKWTDKSCGTIAFKNGQMGWYGKHCCYDGSISMSISLYVMMSIAEEGVPDWDVPAANLIRPEELVLDLDDTLREEIVRMESVADEMQNCVVVSMDQFQDYGKAFMKQHKIHPDAYVQTALLLTYYRLHGTFAPTYETAMMRQYYKGRTETCRSYSNESVRFIEAMESATVADADKAKAFRAAAHRQMELMNEARKGNGIDRHLFCLWCGAYNNGIPIPELYDDPLYSRSGGGGNFILSTSTLGYTINCGYVAPMCADGYGCFYTMLEDCIWAIFSAYRDSTVTSGHKRNAKMKAPTVLLLLVASSCCIASPVPHGRLHRRTEVADQTLDLVYESFVTVFRTVQATYPPALLQEIATELLATGGRFQFSDALAAQLDEKNVEVRANLKYALEDLAITAAGLDGADEVVLSKVHDYLDYAVDVLVSAVPMDVVEALVVEVLEKEGSFDFTPELEAMLGEALAAAKEELRKVIDYEFELFDDLIALDDETRALIYRVIDYLADETYQAIPWKLLEDIVYEVIENGGVIALSDELNERVEETLESLRQKLREVLESLETLLTPKKVARVVPDETIQLIYESIATMLNSLRANFPEDVFQDVVHTALVNDGVFAFSEELSERLDVALETVRGAMQQDLVALALQSVEEADEEVVAKLTDYFDHATKVMFEVFPADVLEEIVKEVLANGGVFEFSADLLAMIDADLVRIKAGLRDLFEYEFAVFPELQELSGVELELVYQASDYVVDEVYKIMPWSLFEEIVYTIVSNDGLVDLSDDLMERIDATVEELFVQLKDIMDKATELWE
;
A
#
# COMPACT_ATOMS: atom_id res chain seq x y z
N MET A 1 11.63 -23.71 -1.47
CA MET A 1 10.56 -24.70 -1.24
C MET A 1 10.33 -25.46 -2.54
N ASN A 2 10.08 -26.78 -2.50
CA ASN A 2 9.80 -27.58 -3.70
C ASN A 2 8.27 -27.78 -3.89
N ARG A 3 7.85 -28.01 -5.13
CA ARG A 3 6.45 -28.14 -5.55
C ARG A 3 5.75 -29.31 -4.87
N GLU A 4 6.44 -30.42 -4.70
CA GLU A 4 5.91 -31.64 -4.08
C GLU A 4 5.40 -31.39 -2.65
N SER A 5 6.17 -30.69 -1.81
CA SER A 5 5.78 -30.37 -0.43
C SER A 5 4.60 -29.39 -0.34
N ILE A 6 4.42 -28.52 -1.34
CA ILE A 6 3.39 -27.48 -1.35
C ILE A 6 2.07 -28.02 -1.91
N TYR A 7 2.12 -28.74 -3.02
CA TYR A 7 0.92 -29.07 -3.82
C TYR A 7 0.50 -30.53 -3.76
N TYR A 8 1.38 -31.46 -3.40
CA TYR A 8 1.05 -32.89 -3.43
C TYR A 8 0.78 -33.42 -2.03
N LEU A 9 -0.30 -34.19 -1.89
CA LEU A 9 -0.51 -35.03 -0.72
C LEU A 9 0.46 -36.22 -0.75
N PRO A 10 1.05 -36.61 0.40
CA PRO A 10 1.92 -37.78 0.49
C PRO A 10 1.19 -39.06 0.04
N GLU A 11 1.92 -39.99 -0.56
CA GLU A 11 1.38 -41.29 -0.95
C GLU A 11 0.79 -42.02 0.27
N GLY A 12 -0.40 -42.61 0.12
CA GLY A 12 -1.13 -43.24 1.23
C GLY A 12 -1.83 -42.29 2.21
N SER A 13 -1.75 -40.96 2.02
CA SER A 13 -2.50 -40.00 2.86
C SER A 13 -4.01 -40.26 2.80
N THR A 14 -4.66 -40.22 3.97
CA THR A 14 -6.12 -40.29 4.12
C THR A 14 -6.83 -38.96 3.86
N GLU A 15 -6.08 -37.85 3.81
CA GLU A 15 -6.60 -36.52 3.47
C GLU A 15 -6.95 -36.44 1.97
N SER A 16 -7.84 -35.51 1.61
CA SER A 16 -8.16 -35.17 0.22
C SER A 16 -8.27 -33.66 0.04
N THR A 17 -8.17 -33.17 -1.19
CA THR A 17 -8.18 -31.72 -1.49
C THR A 17 -9.34 -30.95 -0.85
N PHE A 18 -10.54 -31.56 -0.79
CA PHE A 18 -11.76 -30.90 -0.32
C PHE A 18 -12.19 -31.38 1.08
N CYS A 19 -11.41 -32.24 1.76
CA CYS A 19 -11.87 -32.90 2.98
C CYS A 19 -12.13 -31.95 4.15
N TYR A 20 -11.53 -30.76 4.14
CA TYR A 20 -11.67 -29.77 5.22
C TYR A 20 -12.75 -28.73 4.97
N ASP A 21 -13.35 -28.68 3.77
CA ASP A 21 -14.28 -27.61 3.38
C ASP A 21 -15.53 -27.61 4.28
N GLU A 22 -16.18 -28.76 4.47
CA GLU A 22 -17.39 -28.85 5.29
C GLU A 22 -17.14 -28.59 6.79
N ASP A 23 -15.89 -28.81 7.24
CA ASP A 23 -15.47 -28.56 8.63
C ASP A 23 -15.06 -27.10 8.88
N ARG A 24 -14.92 -26.27 7.83
CA ARG A 24 -14.59 -24.86 8.00
C ARG A 24 -15.76 -24.10 8.66
N PRO A 25 -15.48 -23.08 9.49
CA PRO A 25 -16.53 -22.20 10.00
C PRO A 25 -17.27 -21.53 8.84
N ARG A 26 -18.58 -21.37 8.95
CA ARG A 26 -19.37 -20.55 8.01
C ARG A 26 -19.00 -19.08 8.19
N LEU A 27 -19.23 -18.26 7.15
CA LEU A 27 -19.05 -16.80 7.25
C LEU A 27 -19.84 -16.24 8.44
N PRO A 28 -19.20 -15.47 9.33
CA PRO A 28 -19.87 -14.85 10.46
C PRO A 28 -20.73 -13.68 9.97
N LEU A 29 -21.81 -13.41 10.70
CA LEU A 29 -22.63 -12.21 10.53
C LEU A 29 -22.33 -11.28 11.71
N PRO A 30 -21.75 -10.08 11.48
CA PRO A 30 -21.52 -9.12 12.56
C PRO A 30 -22.82 -8.69 13.24
N LYS A 31 -22.73 -8.20 14.48
CA LYS A 31 -23.86 -7.50 15.11
C LYS A 31 -24.14 -6.19 14.37
N LEU A 32 -25.42 -5.87 14.17
CA LEU A 32 -25.85 -4.66 13.46
C LEU A 32 -25.23 -3.38 14.06
N ASP A 33 -25.29 -3.21 15.38
CA ASP A 33 -24.74 -2.03 16.06
C ASP A 33 -23.23 -1.87 15.83
N HIS A 34 -22.49 -2.99 15.78
CA HIS A 34 -21.06 -2.98 15.49
C HIS A 34 -20.80 -2.48 14.06
N THR A 35 -21.58 -2.98 13.10
CA THR A 35 -21.50 -2.55 11.69
C THR A 35 -21.82 -1.07 11.54
N LEU A 36 -22.90 -0.59 12.16
CA LEU A 36 -23.32 0.82 12.08
C LEU A 36 -22.30 1.76 12.74
N LYS A 37 -21.73 1.36 13.89
CA LYS A 37 -20.66 2.12 14.55
C LYS A 37 -19.42 2.23 13.67
N ARG A 38 -18.93 1.11 13.12
CA ARG A 38 -17.76 1.08 12.23
C ARG A 38 -18.01 1.79 10.91
N TYR A 39 -19.22 1.69 10.37
CA TYR A 39 -19.63 2.44 9.20
C TYR A 39 -19.50 3.93 9.46
N LEU A 40 -20.10 4.45 10.54
CA LEU A 40 -19.97 5.86 10.90
C LEU A 40 -18.50 6.29 11.12
N GLU A 41 -17.68 5.44 11.74
CA GLU A 41 -16.24 5.70 11.89
C GLU A 41 -15.52 5.81 10.54
N SER A 42 -15.87 4.96 9.56
CA SER A 42 -15.32 5.00 8.20
C SER A 42 -15.75 6.23 7.41
N LEU A 43 -16.83 6.92 7.82
CA LEU A 43 -17.31 8.14 7.17
C LEU A 43 -16.62 9.40 7.65
N LYS A 44 -16.05 9.40 8.87
CA LYS A 44 -15.43 10.59 9.47
C LYS A 44 -14.44 11.29 8.54
N PRO A 45 -13.59 10.56 7.81
CA PRO A 45 -12.65 11.19 6.88
C PRO A 45 -13.28 11.80 5.61
N PHE A 46 -14.56 11.56 5.31
CA PHE A 46 -15.24 12.07 4.11
C PHE A 46 -16.25 13.17 4.42
N GLY A 47 -16.92 13.10 5.56
CA GLY A 47 -18.06 13.96 5.86
C GLY A 47 -17.70 15.22 6.63
N THR A 48 -18.37 16.32 6.29
CA THR A 48 -18.40 17.50 7.16
C THR A 48 -19.12 17.20 8.47
N ALA A 49 -18.95 18.04 9.50
CA ALA A 49 -19.64 17.85 10.77
C ALA A 49 -21.18 17.79 10.62
N GLU A 50 -21.75 18.59 9.70
CA GLU A 50 -23.18 18.59 9.41
C GLU A 50 -23.63 17.30 8.72
N GLU A 51 -22.90 16.86 7.68
CA GLU A 51 -23.20 15.61 6.97
C GLU A 51 -23.09 14.40 7.90
N LEU A 52 -22.04 14.33 8.72
CA LEU A 52 -21.87 13.25 9.70
C LEU A 52 -22.99 13.24 10.75
N GLU A 53 -23.45 14.40 11.20
CA GLU A 53 -24.56 14.50 12.12
C GLU A 53 -25.89 14.08 11.47
N ASN A 54 -26.09 14.41 10.20
CA ASN A 54 -27.21 13.90 9.42
C ASN A 54 -27.15 12.38 9.26
N THR A 55 -26.00 11.82 8.89
CA THR A 55 -25.82 10.37 8.80
C THR A 55 -26.05 9.68 10.15
N LYS A 56 -25.61 10.26 11.27
CA LYS A 56 -25.95 9.74 12.61
C LYS A 56 -27.46 9.69 12.84
N LYS A 57 -28.20 10.72 12.41
CA LYS A 57 -29.67 10.71 12.51
C LYS A 57 -30.27 9.63 11.61
N ILE A 58 -29.76 9.44 10.40
CA ILE A 58 -30.18 8.37 9.48
C ILE A 58 -29.89 6.99 10.08
N ILE A 59 -28.69 6.77 10.62
CA ILE A 59 -28.28 5.53 11.32
C ILE A 59 -29.16 5.30 12.54
N GLU A 60 -29.40 6.31 13.36
CA GLU A 60 -30.30 6.20 14.51
C GLU A 60 -31.73 5.96 14.06
N THR A 61 -32.18 6.50 12.93
CA THR A 61 -33.52 6.25 12.37
C THR A 61 -33.61 4.83 11.81
N PHE A 62 -32.56 4.33 11.16
CA PHE A 62 -32.45 2.95 10.72
C PHE A 62 -32.46 1.99 11.92
N ARG A 63 -31.77 2.37 13.00
CA ARG A 63 -31.76 1.66 14.29
C ARG A 63 -33.10 1.74 15.03
N LYS A 64 -33.75 2.91 15.03
CA LYS A 64 -35.01 3.25 15.74
C LYS A 64 -36.28 2.98 14.93
N GLY A 65 -36.21 2.75 13.63
CA GLY A 65 -37.34 2.28 12.80
C GLY A 65 -37.86 0.91 13.28
N VAL A 66 -37.00 0.20 14.01
CA VAL A 66 -37.31 -1.00 14.78
C VAL A 66 -38.09 -0.70 16.08
N VAL A 67 -38.07 0.54 16.59
CA VAL A 67 -38.60 0.98 17.90
C VAL A 67 -40.00 1.57 17.81
N ALA A 68 -40.30 2.44 16.83
CA ALA A 68 -41.65 3.03 16.67
C ALA A 68 -42.73 1.96 16.38
N MET A 69 -42.37 0.95 15.59
CA MET A 69 -43.18 -0.24 15.32
C MET A 69 -43.42 -1.08 16.58
N LYS A 70 -42.42 -1.21 17.46
CA LYS A 70 -42.54 -1.94 18.74
C LYS A 70 -43.43 -1.20 19.74
N VAL A 71 -43.42 0.13 19.77
CA VAL A 71 -44.28 0.94 20.65
C VAL A 71 -45.76 0.87 20.21
N LEU A 72 -46.06 0.98 18.91
CA LEU A 72 -47.42 0.80 18.37
C LEU A 72 -47.97 -0.62 18.60
N ILE A 73 -47.13 -1.66 18.42
CA ILE A 73 -47.50 -3.06 18.67
C ILE A 73 -47.72 -3.31 20.17
N VAL A 74 -46.88 -2.74 21.05
CA VAL A 74 -47.06 -2.84 22.51
C VAL A 74 -48.32 -2.10 22.96
N LEU A 75 -48.61 -0.91 22.42
CA LEU A 75 -49.84 -0.15 22.74
C LEU A 75 -51.10 -0.88 22.25
N ALA A 76 -51.07 -1.49 21.06
CA ALA A 76 -52.14 -2.33 20.57
C ALA A 76 -52.32 -3.56 21.48
N LEU A 77 -51.25 -4.33 21.76
CA LEU A 77 -51.31 -5.52 22.61
C LEU A 77 -51.75 -5.24 24.06
N VAL A 78 -51.41 -4.05 24.60
CA VAL A 78 -51.86 -3.57 25.91
C VAL A 78 -53.33 -3.12 25.88
N ALA A 79 -53.77 -2.47 24.80
CA ALA A 79 -55.18 -2.10 24.58
C ALA A 79 -56.11 -3.32 24.41
N VAL A 80 -55.57 -4.44 23.92
CA VAL A 80 -56.28 -5.72 23.75
C VAL A 80 -55.96 -6.76 24.85
N GLY A 81 -55.44 -6.33 26.00
CA GLY A 81 -55.39 -7.15 27.22
C GLY A 81 -54.46 -8.37 27.20
N VAL A 82 -53.43 -8.43 26.35
CA VAL A 82 -52.48 -9.57 26.30
C VAL A 82 -51.45 -9.46 27.43
N SER A 83 -51.80 -9.93 28.62
CA SER A 83 -51.12 -9.63 29.89
C SER A 83 -50.10 -10.67 30.38
N ALA A 84 -49.54 -11.54 29.52
CA ALA A 84 -48.62 -12.59 29.96
C ALA A 84 -47.12 -12.27 29.70
N MET A 85 -46.40 -11.88 30.76
CA MET A 85 -44.92 -11.87 30.80
C MET A 85 -44.35 -13.31 30.71
N PRO A 86 -43.29 -13.60 29.93
CA PRO A 86 -42.64 -14.91 29.90
C PRO A 86 -41.78 -15.15 31.17
N ALA A 87 -41.80 -16.36 31.71
CA ALA A 87 -41.21 -16.69 33.01
C ALA A 87 -39.68 -16.96 33.04
N ARG A 88 -38.90 -16.63 32.01
CA ARG A 88 -37.44 -16.94 31.92
C ARG A 88 -36.58 -15.68 31.81
N GLY A 89 -35.40 -15.70 32.45
CA GLY A 89 -34.46 -14.56 32.57
C GLY A 89 -34.07 -13.88 31.24
N ASP A 90 -33.94 -14.66 30.18
CA ASP A 90 -33.55 -14.21 28.84
C ASP A 90 -34.60 -13.30 28.15
N ALA A 91 -35.88 -13.43 28.54
CA ALA A 91 -36.96 -12.56 28.06
C ALA A 91 -37.04 -11.24 28.85
N ARG A 92 -36.52 -11.21 30.08
CA ARG A 92 -36.50 -10.04 30.96
C ARG A 92 -35.39 -9.09 30.56
N GLU A 93 -34.24 -9.61 30.13
CA GLU A 93 -33.16 -8.83 29.50
C GLU A 93 -33.60 -8.23 28.16
N LYS A 94 -34.22 -9.02 27.27
CA LYS A 94 -34.76 -8.50 26.01
C LYS A 94 -35.83 -7.44 26.22
N LEU A 95 -36.69 -7.59 27.23
CA LEU A 95 -37.67 -6.57 27.58
C LEU A 95 -37.01 -5.29 28.13
N HIS A 96 -35.95 -5.42 28.93
CA HIS A 96 -35.15 -4.28 29.38
C HIS A 96 -34.44 -3.57 28.20
N GLU A 97 -33.87 -4.31 27.26
CA GLU A 97 -33.30 -3.74 26.03
C GLU A 97 -34.36 -3.04 25.16
N TYR A 98 -35.59 -3.56 25.10
CA TYR A 98 -36.69 -2.91 24.37
C TYR A 98 -37.22 -1.65 25.07
N LEU A 99 -37.33 -1.68 26.40
CA LEU A 99 -37.74 -0.53 27.21
C LEU A 99 -36.64 0.56 27.20
N ALA A 100 -35.37 0.17 27.12
CA ALA A 100 -34.22 1.06 27.00
C ALA A 100 -34.21 1.95 25.73
N LEU A 101 -35.07 1.66 24.76
CA LEU A 101 -35.19 2.40 23.50
C LEU A 101 -36.37 3.39 23.49
N VAL A 102 -37.20 3.38 24.53
CA VAL A 102 -38.34 4.30 24.73
C VAL A 102 -37.87 5.53 25.52
N PRO A 103 -38.34 6.77 25.22
CA PRO A 103 -38.03 7.96 26.02
C PRO A 103 -38.21 7.72 27.52
N GLU A 104 -37.28 8.20 28.35
CA GLU A 104 -37.15 7.81 29.76
C GLU A 104 -38.44 8.04 30.58
N ASP A 105 -39.14 9.13 30.28
CA ASP A 105 -40.41 9.52 30.89
C ASP A 105 -41.56 8.53 30.57
N ILE A 106 -41.58 7.99 29.34
CA ILE A 106 -42.55 6.97 28.89
C ILE A 106 -42.11 5.58 29.40
N ARG A 107 -40.81 5.31 29.43
CA ARG A 107 -40.20 4.07 29.94
C ARG A 107 -40.49 3.87 31.42
N ALA A 108 -40.29 4.90 32.25
CA ALA A 108 -40.50 4.82 33.69
C ALA A 108 -41.94 4.45 34.05
N GLU A 109 -42.92 4.97 33.32
CA GLU A 109 -44.33 4.67 33.55
C GLU A 109 -44.72 3.28 33.03
N LEU A 110 -44.18 2.84 31.87
CA LEU A 110 -44.33 1.47 31.37
C LEU A 110 -43.72 0.45 32.33
N GLU A 111 -42.50 0.69 32.83
CA GLU A 111 -41.84 -0.19 33.79
C GLU A 111 -42.62 -0.27 35.10
N THR A 112 -43.23 0.83 35.55
CA THR A 112 -44.07 0.87 36.76
C THR A 112 -45.38 0.11 36.55
N ALA A 113 -46.07 0.36 35.44
CA ALA A 113 -47.30 -0.36 35.06
C ALA A 113 -47.06 -1.87 34.91
N ILE A 114 -45.97 -2.26 34.25
CA ILE A 114 -45.55 -3.66 34.07
C ILE A 114 -45.17 -4.29 35.42
N ARG A 115 -44.43 -3.58 36.27
CA ARG A 115 -44.01 -4.06 37.61
C ARG A 115 -45.20 -4.29 38.52
N ASN A 116 -46.20 -3.42 38.46
CA ASN A 116 -47.39 -3.48 39.30
C ASN A 116 -48.54 -4.31 38.71
N ARG A 117 -48.40 -4.78 37.46
CA ARG A 117 -49.46 -5.43 36.66
C ARG A 117 -50.70 -4.54 36.50
N GLU A 118 -50.47 -3.25 36.37
CA GLU A 118 -51.50 -2.24 36.22
C GLU A 118 -51.44 -1.63 34.81
N LYS A 119 -52.54 -1.01 34.37
CA LYS A 119 -52.59 -0.27 33.10
C LYS A 119 -51.83 1.06 33.28
N PRO A 120 -51.05 1.52 32.27
CA PRO A 120 -50.49 2.88 32.27
C PRO A 120 -51.59 3.95 32.42
N SER A 121 -51.25 5.12 32.95
CA SER A 121 -52.26 6.15 33.23
C SER A 121 -52.91 6.72 31.96
N ASP A 122 -54.09 7.33 32.08
CA ASP A 122 -54.72 7.99 30.92
C ASP A 122 -53.87 9.18 30.41
N ALA A 123 -53.05 9.79 31.28
CA ALA A 123 -52.11 10.86 30.92
C ALA A 123 -50.95 10.34 30.04
N PHE A 124 -50.51 9.10 30.25
CA PHE A 124 -49.52 8.43 29.40
C PHE A 124 -50.00 8.30 27.96
N PHE A 125 -51.23 7.82 27.75
CA PHE A 125 -51.81 7.67 26.42
C PHE A 125 -52.02 9.02 25.71
N ALA A 126 -52.32 10.08 26.45
CA ALA A 126 -52.42 11.43 25.92
C ALA A 126 -51.06 11.97 25.44
N LYS A 127 -49.98 11.74 26.20
CA LYS A 127 -48.61 12.18 25.89
C LYS A 127 -48.01 11.44 24.69
N VAL A 128 -48.21 10.13 24.62
CA VAL A 128 -47.80 9.30 23.46
C VAL A 128 -48.55 9.73 22.19
N ARG A 129 -49.85 10.01 22.31
CA ARG A 129 -50.67 10.54 21.22
C ARG A 129 -50.17 11.90 20.74
N GLU A 130 -49.86 12.81 21.65
CA GLU A 130 -49.32 14.14 21.32
C GLU A 130 -48.01 14.02 20.54
N GLN A 131 -47.05 13.23 21.02
CA GLN A 131 -45.78 13.00 20.30
C GLN A 131 -45.97 12.33 18.93
N MET A 132 -46.86 11.33 18.82
CA MET A 132 -47.18 10.69 17.53
C MET A 132 -47.85 11.65 16.56
N LEU A 133 -48.82 12.45 17.02
CA LEU A 133 -49.54 13.39 16.17
C LEU A 133 -48.65 14.54 15.70
N THR A 134 -47.73 15.01 16.54
CA THR A 134 -46.70 16.00 16.15
C THR A 134 -45.78 15.42 15.08
N GLN A 135 -45.26 14.20 15.26
CA GLN A 135 -44.42 13.52 14.25
C GLN A 135 -45.17 13.23 12.94
N LEU A 136 -46.44 12.82 13.02
CA LEU A 136 -47.31 12.62 11.85
C LEU A 136 -47.70 13.93 11.17
N ALA A 137 -47.68 15.07 11.86
CA ALA A 137 -48.02 16.38 11.31
C ALA A 137 -46.81 17.08 10.67
N GLU A 138 -45.62 16.92 11.24
CA GLU A 138 -44.41 17.65 10.84
C GLU A 138 -43.55 16.87 9.83
N ASN A 139 -43.71 15.55 9.72
CA ASN A 139 -42.90 14.71 8.84
C ASN A 139 -43.77 13.88 7.87
N GLN A 140 -43.85 14.36 6.63
CA GLN A 140 -44.67 13.74 5.58
C GLN A 140 -44.21 12.31 5.22
N ARG A 141 -42.89 12.06 5.16
CA ARG A 141 -42.34 10.71 4.94
C ARG A 141 -42.67 9.77 6.10
N PHE A 142 -42.64 10.26 7.33
CA PHE A 142 -43.05 9.49 8.49
C PHE A 142 -44.54 9.16 8.47
N ARG A 143 -45.40 10.08 8.02
CA ARG A 143 -46.83 9.82 7.82
C ARG A 143 -47.07 8.74 6.76
N GLU A 144 -46.48 8.87 5.58
CA GLU A 144 -46.62 7.90 4.48
C GLU A 144 -46.08 6.52 4.89
N PHE A 145 -44.94 6.48 5.58
CA PHE A 145 -44.37 5.25 6.14
C PHE A 145 -45.25 4.64 7.24
N ALA A 146 -45.77 5.45 8.17
CA ALA A 146 -46.64 4.99 9.24
C ALA A 146 -47.98 4.47 8.71
N GLU A 147 -48.59 5.14 7.73
CA GLU A 147 -49.81 4.70 7.04
C GLU A 147 -49.57 3.38 6.30
N GLN A 148 -48.45 3.25 5.57
CA GLN A 148 -48.08 2.02 4.88
C GLN A 148 -47.83 0.86 5.85
N LYS A 149 -47.15 1.11 6.98
CA LYS A 149 -46.84 0.08 7.98
C LYS A 149 -48.05 -0.30 8.84
N TYR A 150 -48.93 0.65 9.13
CA TYR A 150 -50.21 0.39 9.78
C TYR A 150 -51.13 -0.43 8.86
N ALA A 151 -51.20 -0.11 7.56
CA ALA A 151 -51.88 -0.92 6.57
C ALA A 151 -51.28 -2.34 6.45
N GLN A 152 -49.95 -2.49 6.58
CA GLN A 152 -49.30 -3.79 6.64
C GLN A 152 -49.64 -4.56 7.92
N PHE A 153 -49.68 -3.92 9.10
CA PHE A 153 -50.10 -4.54 10.36
C PHE A 153 -51.55 -5.02 10.29
N LEU A 154 -52.46 -4.18 9.81
CA LEU A 154 -53.84 -4.55 9.51
C LEU A 154 -53.87 -5.71 8.51
N GLY A 155 -52.98 -5.68 7.51
CA GLY A 155 -52.70 -6.75 6.56
C GLY A 155 -52.39 -8.12 7.18
N LEU A 156 -51.79 -8.15 8.38
CA LEU A 156 -51.44 -9.37 9.12
C LEU A 156 -52.61 -9.99 9.90
N LEU A 157 -53.71 -9.25 10.04
CA LEU A 157 -54.93 -9.70 10.69
C LEU A 157 -55.86 -10.36 9.67
N THR A 158 -56.68 -11.32 10.11
CA THR A 158 -57.79 -11.82 9.27
C THR A 158 -58.73 -10.67 8.91
N PRO A 159 -59.50 -10.76 7.81
CA PRO A 159 -60.40 -9.68 7.40
C PRO A 159 -61.31 -9.19 8.54
N GLU A 160 -61.78 -10.11 9.38
CA GLU A 160 -62.64 -9.82 10.53
C GLU A 160 -61.88 -9.11 11.66
N LEU A 161 -60.70 -9.62 12.06
CA LEU A 161 -59.85 -9.00 13.08
C LEU A 161 -59.30 -7.64 12.65
N ARG A 162 -59.05 -7.48 11.35
CA ARG A 162 -58.55 -6.24 10.74
C ARG A 162 -59.54 -5.11 10.93
N GLU A 163 -60.82 -5.37 10.63
CA GLU A 163 -61.88 -4.36 10.72
C GLU A 163 -62.13 -3.93 12.16
N GLU A 164 -62.12 -4.89 13.10
CA GLU A 164 -62.32 -4.62 14.53
C GLU A 164 -61.15 -3.84 15.16
N VAL A 165 -59.90 -4.20 14.84
CA VAL A 165 -58.69 -3.52 15.35
C VAL A 165 -58.50 -2.14 14.70
N ASP A 166 -58.80 -2.00 13.41
CA ASP A 166 -58.71 -0.70 12.73
C ASP A 166 -59.74 0.28 13.31
N ALA A 167 -60.99 -0.14 13.52
CA ALA A 167 -62.02 0.70 14.12
C ALA A 167 -61.64 1.19 15.54
N LEU A 168 -61.04 0.32 16.34
CA LEU A 168 -60.57 0.63 17.70
C LEU A 168 -59.46 1.70 17.69
N MET A 169 -58.48 1.53 16.79
CA MET A 169 -57.32 2.41 16.66
C MET A 169 -57.69 3.74 16.01
N GLN A 170 -58.53 3.75 14.97
CA GLN A 170 -59.06 4.97 14.36
C GLN A 170 -59.89 5.78 15.35
N ASN A 171 -60.64 5.09 16.23
CA ASN A 171 -61.39 5.77 17.28
C ASN A 171 -60.45 6.44 18.28
N TRP A 172 -59.41 5.75 18.77
CA TRP A 172 -58.39 6.36 19.66
C TRP A 172 -57.67 7.55 19.01
N ILE A 173 -57.24 7.42 17.75
CA ILE A 173 -56.59 8.51 17.01
C ILE A 173 -57.51 9.74 16.94
N ARG A 174 -58.79 9.51 16.62
CA ARG A 174 -59.81 10.56 16.44
C ARG A 174 -60.25 11.22 17.74
N THR A 175 -60.51 10.46 18.80
CA THR A 175 -61.16 10.96 20.03
C THR A 175 -60.20 11.09 21.21
N GLY A 176 -59.01 10.49 21.14
CA GLY A 176 -58.08 10.37 22.26
C GLY A 176 -58.55 9.41 23.36
N SER A 177 -59.71 8.77 23.22
CA SER A 177 -60.21 7.81 24.19
C SER A 177 -59.39 6.53 24.13
N VAL A 178 -58.90 6.06 25.28
CA VAL A 178 -58.03 4.88 25.36
C VAL A 178 -58.68 3.69 24.65
N PRO A 179 -57.99 3.03 23.70
CA PRO A 179 -58.56 1.91 22.97
C PRO A 179 -58.80 0.76 23.94
N HIS A 180 -60.02 0.23 23.96
CA HIS A 180 -60.40 -0.86 24.85
C HIS A 180 -61.07 -1.97 24.05
N ALA A 181 -60.39 -3.09 23.91
CA ALA A 181 -60.97 -4.26 23.26
C ALA A 181 -61.81 -5.04 24.28
N ASP A 182 -62.90 -5.64 23.82
CA ASP A 182 -63.67 -6.57 24.64
C ASP A 182 -62.93 -7.92 24.82
N GLU A 183 -63.44 -8.76 25.72
CA GLU A 183 -62.86 -10.07 26.01
C GLU A 183 -62.85 -11.00 24.78
N GLU A 184 -63.80 -10.82 23.86
CA GLU A 184 -63.93 -11.62 22.66
C GLU A 184 -62.83 -11.28 21.63
N LEU A 185 -62.63 -10.00 21.33
CA LEU A 185 -61.56 -9.49 20.46
C LEU A 185 -60.18 -9.78 21.07
N SER A 186 -60.04 -9.66 22.40
CA SER A 186 -58.84 -10.07 23.13
C SER A 186 -58.53 -11.56 22.95
N GLY A 187 -59.53 -12.43 23.07
CA GLY A 187 -59.38 -13.87 22.85
C GLY A 187 -59.00 -14.22 21.41
N LYS A 188 -59.68 -13.64 20.41
CA LYS A 188 -59.41 -13.86 18.98
C LYS A 188 -58.00 -13.38 18.60
N MET A 189 -57.60 -12.20 19.09
CA MET A 189 -56.25 -11.66 18.90
C MET A 189 -55.17 -12.55 19.54
N GLN A 190 -55.38 -13.01 20.78
CA GLN A 190 -54.42 -13.90 21.45
C GLN A 190 -54.21 -15.20 20.68
N GLN A 191 -55.29 -15.79 20.15
CA GLN A 191 -55.24 -17.04 19.38
C GLN A 191 -54.59 -16.83 17.99
N HIS A 192 -54.96 -15.75 17.30
CA HIS A 192 -54.38 -15.35 16.00
C HIS A 192 -52.89 -15.06 16.11
N PHE A 193 -52.48 -14.24 17.08
CA PHE A 193 -51.07 -13.91 17.30
C PHE A 193 -50.27 -15.04 17.97
N GLN A 194 -50.89 -15.99 18.67
CA GLN A 194 -50.21 -17.25 19.06
C GLN A 194 -49.87 -18.09 17.83
N GLN A 195 -50.78 -18.21 16.87
CA GLN A 195 -50.52 -18.89 15.59
C GLN A 195 -49.53 -18.12 14.71
N LEU A 196 -49.58 -16.78 14.71
CA LEU A 196 -48.69 -15.91 13.93
C LEU A 196 -47.28 -15.76 14.56
N LYS A 197 -47.16 -15.75 15.89
CA LYS A 197 -45.87 -15.70 16.63
C LYS A 197 -45.01 -16.92 16.33
N GLN A 198 -45.64 -18.08 16.24
CA GLN A 198 -44.96 -19.34 16.00
C GLN A 198 -44.56 -19.49 14.51
N SER A 199 -45.25 -18.83 13.58
CA SER A 199 -44.93 -18.92 12.15
C SER A 199 -43.98 -17.81 11.67
N HIS A 200 -44.19 -16.54 11.98
CA HIS A 200 -43.47 -15.45 11.30
C HIS A 200 -42.16 -15.02 11.96
N PHE A 201 -42.06 -15.04 13.29
CA PHE A 201 -40.82 -14.68 13.97
C PHE A 201 -39.81 -15.82 13.91
N GLU A 202 -40.27 -17.07 14.01
CA GLU A 202 -39.44 -18.24 13.69
C GLU A 202 -39.16 -18.34 12.19
N GLN A 203 -40.04 -17.97 11.24
CA GLN A 203 -39.65 -17.93 9.82
C GLN A 203 -38.67 -16.82 9.48
N PHE A 204 -38.78 -15.63 10.07
CA PHE A 204 -37.83 -14.54 9.86
C PHE A 204 -36.47 -14.85 10.52
N LEU A 205 -36.45 -15.30 11.78
CA LEU A 205 -35.20 -15.66 12.47
C LEU A 205 -34.62 -17.01 12.04
N ALA A 206 -35.41 -18.02 11.67
CA ALA A 206 -34.91 -19.29 11.10
C ALA A 206 -34.43 -19.12 9.65
N ARG A 207 -35.00 -18.17 8.88
CA ARG A 207 -34.43 -17.78 7.58
C ARG A 207 -33.15 -16.95 7.74
N LEU A 208 -33.01 -16.20 8.85
CA LEU A 208 -31.80 -15.41 9.15
C LEU A 208 -30.63 -16.22 9.77
N SER A 209 -30.83 -17.45 10.28
CA SER A 209 -29.84 -18.06 11.21
C SER A 209 -28.90 -19.16 10.67
N PRO A 210 -29.27 -20.07 9.75
CA PRO A 210 -28.24 -20.73 8.91
C PRO A 210 -28.54 -20.64 7.40
N ALA A 211 -29.82 -20.56 7.03
CA ALA A 211 -30.25 -20.45 5.63
C ALA A 211 -29.81 -19.12 4.99
N LEU A 212 -29.75 -18.03 5.75
CA LEU A 212 -29.20 -16.77 5.27
C LEU A 212 -27.71 -16.87 4.98
N ARG A 213 -26.93 -17.60 5.80
CA ARG A 213 -25.50 -17.80 5.57
C ARG A 213 -25.25 -18.55 4.26
N GLU A 214 -26.14 -19.50 3.91
CA GLU A 214 -26.12 -20.16 2.60
C GLU A 214 -26.59 -19.23 1.46
N GLN A 215 -27.44 -18.25 1.76
CA GLN A 215 -27.87 -17.23 0.79
C GLN A 215 -26.85 -16.10 0.59
N VAL A 216 -26.04 -15.75 1.60
CA VAL A 216 -25.02 -14.68 1.50
C VAL A 216 -24.00 -14.97 0.41
N ASP A 217 -23.49 -16.21 0.35
CA ASP A 217 -22.56 -16.65 -0.69
C ASP A 217 -23.17 -16.43 -2.08
N LYS A 218 -24.45 -16.81 -2.21
CA LYS A 218 -25.20 -16.69 -3.46
C LYS A 218 -25.54 -15.25 -3.80
N TRP A 219 -25.88 -14.39 -2.84
CA TRP A 219 -26.20 -12.99 -3.08
C TRP A 219 -24.98 -12.20 -3.54
N TRP A 220 -23.80 -12.49 -2.98
CA TRP A 220 -22.58 -11.86 -3.46
C TRP A 220 -22.32 -12.22 -4.92
N GLU A 221 -22.46 -13.50 -5.29
CA GLU A 221 -22.33 -13.91 -6.69
C GLU A 221 -23.42 -13.29 -7.59
N ASP A 222 -24.68 -13.41 -7.18
CA ASP A 222 -25.84 -13.01 -7.97
C ASP A 222 -25.81 -11.49 -8.23
N TYR A 223 -25.71 -10.66 -7.18
CA TYR A 223 -25.87 -9.20 -7.33
C TYR A 223 -24.56 -8.44 -7.56
N ALA A 224 -23.40 -8.96 -7.13
CA ALA A 224 -22.13 -8.28 -7.42
C ALA A 224 -21.62 -8.59 -8.83
N TYR A 225 -22.03 -9.73 -9.40
CA TYR A 225 -21.59 -10.14 -10.72
C TYR A 225 -22.75 -10.44 -11.68
N CYS A 226 -23.60 -11.41 -11.39
CA CYS A 226 -24.51 -12.01 -12.38
C CYS A 226 -25.68 -11.12 -12.84
N THR A 227 -26.00 -10.06 -12.11
CA THR A 227 -26.97 -9.03 -12.51
C THR A 227 -26.37 -7.92 -13.37
N LEU A 228 -25.04 -7.79 -13.44
CA LEU A 228 -24.39 -6.80 -14.29
C LEU A 228 -24.66 -7.11 -15.76
N ARG A 229 -25.12 -6.10 -16.50
CA ARG A 229 -25.53 -6.25 -17.91
C ARG A 229 -24.50 -5.75 -18.91
N MET A 230 -23.43 -5.12 -18.43
CA MET A 230 -22.29 -4.65 -19.22
C MET A 230 -21.47 -5.82 -19.80
N ALA A 231 -20.69 -5.53 -20.84
CA ALA A 231 -19.73 -6.47 -21.41
C ALA A 231 -18.80 -7.06 -20.33
N LEU A 232 -18.27 -8.26 -20.57
CA LEU A 232 -17.40 -8.89 -19.59
C LEU A 232 -15.97 -8.35 -19.62
N ILE A 233 -15.43 -8.10 -20.81
CA ILE A 233 -14.20 -7.32 -20.98
C ILE A 233 -14.60 -5.85 -21.12
N PRO A 234 -13.89 -4.91 -20.49
CA PRO A 234 -12.87 -5.12 -19.46
C PRO A 234 -13.46 -5.33 -18.04
N TYR A 235 -14.77 -5.17 -17.86
CA TYR A 235 -15.40 -4.87 -16.56
C TYR A 235 -15.45 -6.00 -15.53
N CYS A 236 -15.36 -7.27 -15.94
CA CYS A 236 -15.62 -8.44 -15.07
C CYS A 236 -14.65 -9.60 -15.33
N VAL A 237 -13.44 -9.30 -15.83
CA VAL A 237 -12.37 -10.26 -16.12
C VAL A 237 -11.14 -9.90 -15.29
N MET A 238 -10.48 -10.94 -14.78
CA MET A 238 -9.14 -10.86 -14.20
C MET A 238 -8.14 -11.33 -15.24
N VAL A 239 -7.05 -10.59 -15.39
CA VAL A 239 -5.94 -11.00 -16.25
C VAL A 239 -4.63 -10.95 -15.48
N GLN A 240 -3.67 -11.75 -15.92
CA GLN A 240 -2.37 -11.85 -15.27
C GLN A 240 -1.29 -12.13 -16.32
N PRO A 241 -0.33 -11.21 -16.52
CA PRO A 241 0.93 -11.51 -17.19
C PRO A 241 1.64 -12.70 -16.54
N LEU A 242 2.15 -13.63 -17.36
CA LEU A 242 2.93 -14.77 -16.88
C LEU A 242 4.41 -14.56 -17.23
N LEU A 243 5.21 -14.26 -16.21
CA LEU A 243 6.66 -14.02 -16.32
C LEU A 243 7.42 -15.35 -16.30
N LEU A 244 7.27 -16.13 -17.37
CA LEU A 244 7.80 -17.50 -17.49
C LEU A 244 9.29 -17.57 -17.89
N ASP A 245 9.85 -16.45 -18.34
CA ASP A 245 11.30 -16.27 -18.55
C ASP A 245 12.09 -16.51 -17.26
N ALA A 246 11.53 -16.09 -16.12
CA ALA A 246 12.07 -16.34 -14.78
C ALA A 246 12.23 -17.83 -14.42
N VAL A 247 11.59 -18.73 -15.18
CA VAL A 247 11.70 -20.19 -15.00
C VAL A 247 12.28 -20.89 -16.24
N GLY A 248 12.95 -20.15 -17.12
CA GLY A 248 13.71 -20.70 -18.24
C GLY A 248 12.92 -20.83 -19.56
N LEU A 249 11.67 -20.39 -19.60
CA LEU A 249 10.83 -20.45 -20.79
C LEU A 249 10.85 -19.09 -21.51
N ALA A 250 11.87 -18.91 -22.36
CA ALA A 250 12.20 -17.62 -22.98
C ALA A 250 11.08 -17.06 -23.87
N ALA A 251 10.92 -15.74 -23.82
CA ALA A 251 10.03 -14.94 -24.66
C ALA A 251 10.62 -14.73 -26.06
N VAL A 252 10.60 -15.77 -26.90
CA VAL A 252 11.04 -15.71 -28.30
C VAL A 252 9.98 -16.29 -29.26
N PRO A 253 9.89 -15.81 -30.52
CA PRO A 253 8.88 -16.26 -31.48
C PRO A 253 8.83 -17.77 -31.72
N GLU A 254 9.98 -18.46 -31.65
CA GLU A 254 10.10 -19.92 -31.77
C GLU A 254 9.28 -20.65 -30.71
N ASN A 255 9.01 -19.98 -29.59
CA ASN A 255 8.26 -20.52 -28.48
C ASN A 255 6.75 -20.24 -28.56
N PHE A 256 6.24 -19.58 -29.61
CA PHE A 256 4.81 -19.28 -29.79
C PHE A 256 3.88 -20.47 -29.50
N LEU A 257 4.25 -21.67 -29.98
CA LEU A 257 3.48 -22.90 -29.73
C LEU A 257 4.08 -23.79 -28.64
N LYS A 258 5.37 -23.66 -28.34
CA LYS A 258 6.08 -24.47 -27.33
C LYS A 258 5.73 -24.04 -25.91
N SER A 259 5.65 -22.73 -25.68
CA SER A 259 5.21 -22.13 -24.41
C SER A 259 3.83 -22.64 -23.99
N PRO A 260 2.76 -22.48 -24.81
CA PRO A 260 1.45 -22.99 -24.46
C PRO A 260 1.40 -24.51 -24.38
N ALA A 261 2.16 -25.25 -25.21
CA ALA A 261 2.19 -26.71 -25.11
C ALA A 261 2.72 -27.20 -23.74
N THR A 262 3.78 -26.56 -23.23
CA THR A 262 4.35 -26.82 -21.91
C THR A 262 3.35 -26.47 -20.80
N CYS A 263 2.76 -25.27 -20.87
CA CYS A 263 1.76 -24.82 -19.90
C CYS A 263 0.49 -25.68 -19.90
N LEU A 264 0.01 -26.14 -21.07
CA LEU A 264 -1.15 -27.01 -21.18
C LEU A 264 -0.92 -28.36 -20.49
N HIS A 265 0.27 -28.95 -20.65
CA HIS A 265 0.64 -30.17 -19.93
C HIS A 265 0.50 -29.99 -18.41
N HIS A 266 1.17 -29.00 -17.83
CA HIS A 266 1.11 -28.78 -16.38
C HIS A 266 -0.28 -28.36 -15.89
N ASN A 267 -1.05 -27.59 -16.68
CA ASN A 267 -2.45 -27.31 -16.39
C ASN A 267 -3.29 -28.59 -16.32
N MET A 268 -3.10 -29.52 -17.26
CA MET A 268 -3.81 -30.82 -17.24
C MET A 268 -3.36 -31.70 -16.07
N VAL A 269 -2.10 -31.64 -15.64
CA VAL A 269 -1.64 -32.31 -14.41
C VAL A 269 -2.33 -31.70 -13.19
N PHE A 270 -2.40 -30.38 -13.07
CA PHE A 270 -3.09 -29.71 -11.95
C PHE A 270 -4.59 -30.02 -11.94
N TRP A 271 -5.24 -29.98 -13.11
CA TRP A 271 -6.63 -30.42 -13.26
C TRP A 271 -6.81 -31.88 -12.80
N LYS A 272 -5.89 -32.78 -13.16
CA LYS A 272 -5.93 -34.19 -12.71
C LYS A 272 -5.70 -34.31 -11.21
N LEU A 273 -4.87 -33.47 -10.59
CA LEU A 273 -4.71 -33.42 -9.12
C LEU A 273 -6.01 -33.01 -8.42
N LEU A 274 -6.73 -32.01 -8.96
CA LEU A 274 -8.04 -31.63 -8.44
C LEU A 274 -9.08 -32.74 -8.61
N ARG A 275 -9.11 -33.37 -9.80
CA ARG A 275 -10.00 -34.50 -10.13
C ARG A 275 -9.82 -35.68 -9.17
N THR A 276 -8.56 -36.04 -8.90
CA THR A 276 -8.17 -37.15 -8.02
C THR A 276 -8.20 -36.77 -6.54
N GLU A 277 -8.47 -35.49 -6.23
CA GLU A 277 -8.44 -34.92 -4.89
C GLU A 277 -7.07 -35.10 -4.19
N ARG A 278 -6.00 -35.01 -4.97
CA ARG A 278 -4.60 -35.19 -4.53
C ARG A 278 -3.84 -33.87 -4.35
N LEU A 279 -4.46 -32.75 -4.71
CA LEU A 279 -3.93 -31.43 -4.38
C LEU A 279 -3.96 -31.22 -2.86
N ARG A 280 -2.83 -30.87 -2.26
CA ARG A 280 -2.72 -30.58 -0.83
C ARG A 280 -3.58 -29.36 -0.46
N PRO A 281 -4.40 -29.45 0.59
CA PRO A 281 -5.11 -28.29 1.13
C PRO A 281 -4.14 -27.18 1.53
N ILE A 282 -4.35 -25.97 0.98
CA ILE A 282 -3.47 -24.83 1.26
C ILE A 282 -3.82 -24.27 2.64
N ALA A 283 -2.80 -23.96 3.45
CA ALA A 283 -2.95 -23.38 4.77
C ALA A 283 -2.15 -22.08 4.92
N SER A 284 -2.42 -21.33 5.98
CA SER A 284 -1.59 -20.21 6.42
C SER A 284 -0.15 -20.65 6.71
N ALA A 285 0.80 -19.69 6.72
CA ALA A 285 2.21 -19.98 6.93
C ALA A 285 2.51 -20.70 8.26
N ASP A 286 1.75 -20.37 9.31
CA ASP A 286 1.79 -21.02 10.63
C ASP A 286 1.01 -22.35 10.69
N LYS A 287 0.39 -22.76 9.57
CA LYS A 287 -0.47 -23.93 9.40
C LYS A 287 -1.69 -23.99 10.33
N LYS A 288 -2.03 -22.90 11.03
CA LYS A 288 -3.18 -22.85 11.94
C LYS A 288 -4.52 -22.79 11.19
N ASN A 289 -4.55 -22.16 10.02
CA ASN A 289 -5.76 -21.98 9.22
C ASN A 289 -5.62 -22.69 7.87
N VAL A 290 -6.35 -23.79 7.67
CA VAL A 290 -6.53 -24.38 6.34
C VAL A 290 -7.60 -23.59 5.58
N PHE A 291 -7.30 -23.20 4.35
CA PHE A 291 -8.20 -22.43 3.50
C PHE A 291 -9.13 -23.35 2.70
N SER A 292 -10.37 -22.92 2.55
CA SER A 292 -11.39 -23.51 1.70
C SER A 292 -10.86 -23.72 0.27
N ALA A 293 -11.04 -24.93 -0.24
CA ALA A 293 -10.69 -25.35 -1.58
C ALA A 293 -11.88 -25.27 -2.56
N ASP A 294 -13.09 -24.93 -2.09
CA ASP A 294 -14.32 -24.89 -2.90
C ASP A 294 -14.18 -24.12 -4.22
N LEU A 295 -13.45 -22.99 -4.21
CA LEU A 295 -13.22 -22.19 -5.42
C LEU A 295 -12.46 -22.94 -6.53
N TYR A 296 -11.65 -23.95 -6.21
CA TYR A 296 -11.00 -24.77 -7.24
C TYR A 296 -12.01 -25.58 -8.05
N ARG A 297 -13.19 -25.90 -7.49
CA ARG A 297 -14.28 -26.56 -8.23
C ARG A 297 -14.89 -25.67 -9.31
N ARG A 298 -14.56 -24.37 -9.29
CA ARG A 298 -15.06 -23.35 -10.23
C ARG A 298 -13.97 -22.81 -11.15
N LEU A 299 -12.73 -23.30 -11.00
CA LEU A 299 -11.59 -22.91 -11.83
C LEU A 299 -11.70 -23.48 -13.24
N TYR A 300 -11.88 -24.81 -13.35
CA TYR A 300 -11.97 -25.52 -14.61
C TYR A 300 -13.40 -26.00 -14.91
N ASN A 301 -13.64 -26.40 -16.16
CA ASN A 301 -14.93 -26.95 -16.61
C ASN A 301 -16.13 -26.08 -16.21
N THR A 302 -15.92 -24.77 -16.13
CA THR A 302 -16.92 -23.82 -15.62
C THR A 302 -17.14 -22.74 -16.67
N ALA A 303 -18.40 -22.35 -16.86
CA ALA A 303 -18.80 -21.26 -17.73
C ALA A 303 -19.83 -20.37 -17.02
N ARG A 304 -19.86 -19.08 -17.39
CA ARG A 304 -20.87 -18.11 -16.99
C ARG A 304 -21.87 -17.97 -18.12
N THR A 305 -22.99 -18.66 -18.01
CA THR A 305 -24.01 -18.71 -19.06
C THR A 305 -24.84 -17.42 -19.03
N PRO A 306 -24.97 -16.68 -20.15
CA PRO A 306 -25.72 -15.44 -20.20
C PRO A 306 -27.22 -15.72 -20.07
N GLY A 307 -27.93 -14.86 -19.34
CA GLY A 307 -29.39 -14.85 -19.25
C GLY A 307 -29.94 -13.45 -19.49
N LEU A 308 -31.21 -13.32 -19.86
CA LEU A 308 -31.82 -12.02 -20.24
C LEU A 308 -31.81 -10.99 -19.11
N GLU A 309 -32.03 -11.42 -17.87
CA GLU A 309 -32.06 -10.55 -16.69
C GLU A 309 -30.87 -10.82 -15.76
N MET A 310 -30.51 -12.09 -15.61
CA MET A 310 -29.44 -12.53 -14.73
C MET A 310 -28.74 -13.75 -15.31
N GLU A 311 -27.44 -13.80 -15.13
CA GLU A 311 -26.58 -14.88 -15.61
C GLU A 311 -26.46 -16.00 -14.57
N LYS A 312 -25.85 -17.12 -14.97
CA LYS A 312 -25.63 -18.26 -14.08
C LYS A 312 -24.21 -18.79 -14.20
N GLY A 313 -23.53 -18.97 -13.08
CA GLY A 313 -22.31 -19.75 -13.01
C GLY A 313 -22.63 -21.24 -13.05
N GLU A 314 -22.14 -21.94 -14.07
CA GLU A 314 -22.35 -23.38 -14.27
C GLU A 314 -21.00 -24.10 -14.22
N SER A 315 -20.77 -24.87 -13.14
CA SER A 315 -19.61 -25.74 -13.02
C SER A 315 -19.94 -27.17 -13.41
N HIS A 316 -19.27 -27.66 -14.44
CA HIS A 316 -19.28 -29.03 -14.92
C HIS A 316 -18.13 -29.87 -14.33
N PHE A 317 -17.21 -29.24 -13.59
CA PHE A 317 -16.12 -29.92 -12.91
C PHE A 317 -16.65 -30.89 -11.86
N ARG A 318 -16.10 -32.10 -11.81
CA ARG A 318 -16.44 -33.11 -10.81
C ARG A 318 -15.19 -33.85 -10.40
N THR A 319 -15.12 -34.41 -9.20
CA THR A 319 -14.01 -35.29 -8.83
C THR A 319 -14.22 -36.69 -9.41
N GLU A 320 -13.18 -37.53 -9.39
CA GLU A 320 -13.27 -38.95 -9.77
C GLU A 320 -14.21 -39.75 -8.89
N ARG A 321 -14.35 -39.36 -7.63
CA ARG A 321 -15.32 -39.95 -6.70
C ARG A 321 -16.76 -39.58 -7.07
N GLU A 322 -16.97 -38.39 -7.64
CA GLU A 322 -18.30 -37.88 -7.96
C GLU A 322 -18.82 -38.43 -9.30
N ARG A 323 -18.15 -38.10 -10.41
CA ARG A 323 -18.46 -38.60 -11.77
C ARG A 323 -17.38 -38.18 -12.77
N THR A 324 -17.44 -38.69 -13.98
CA THR A 324 -16.61 -38.20 -15.10
C THR A 324 -17.02 -36.77 -15.50
N CYS A 325 -16.06 -35.96 -15.95
CA CYS A 325 -16.31 -34.69 -16.65
C CYS A 325 -15.39 -34.58 -17.87
N ALA A 326 -15.68 -33.62 -18.75
CA ALA A 326 -14.90 -33.39 -19.95
C ALA A 326 -13.44 -33.07 -19.62
N SER A 327 -12.52 -33.56 -20.47
CA SER A 327 -11.07 -33.38 -20.34
C SER A 327 -10.45 -32.68 -21.54
N HIS A 328 -11.26 -32.26 -22.52
CA HIS A 328 -10.78 -31.53 -23.70
C HIS A 328 -10.57 -30.05 -23.38
N ILE A 329 -9.73 -29.42 -24.19
CA ILE A 329 -9.40 -27.99 -24.17
C ILE A 329 -9.95 -27.36 -25.46
N ILE A 330 -10.39 -26.11 -25.38
CA ILE A 330 -10.76 -25.32 -26.55
C ILE A 330 -9.61 -24.39 -26.90
N VAL A 331 -9.15 -24.45 -28.14
CA VAL A 331 -8.15 -23.54 -28.71
C VAL A 331 -8.86 -22.53 -29.60
N LEU A 332 -8.62 -21.25 -29.37
CA LEU A 332 -9.12 -20.14 -30.16
C LEU A 332 -7.96 -19.54 -30.95
N TYR A 333 -8.08 -19.48 -32.28
CA TYR A 333 -7.05 -18.89 -33.14
C TYR A 333 -7.67 -18.27 -34.40
N GLY A 334 -7.44 -16.97 -34.61
CA GLY A 334 -7.96 -16.23 -35.77
C GLY A 334 -9.49 -16.26 -35.85
N GLY A 335 -10.17 -16.11 -34.70
CA GLY A 335 -11.63 -16.17 -34.59
C GLY A 335 -12.24 -17.57 -34.75
N ARG A 336 -11.44 -18.63 -34.92
CA ARG A 336 -11.88 -20.02 -35.10
C ARG A 336 -11.74 -20.83 -33.82
N ILE A 337 -12.55 -21.88 -33.70
CA ILE A 337 -12.69 -22.69 -32.50
C ILE A 337 -12.24 -24.12 -32.79
N PHE A 338 -11.29 -24.64 -32.00
CA PHE A 338 -10.79 -26.01 -32.13
C PHE A 338 -10.90 -26.75 -30.80
N LYS A 339 -11.23 -28.04 -30.86
CA LYS A 339 -11.26 -28.96 -29.72
C LYS A 339 -10.05 -29.89 -29.81
N ILE A 340 -9.29 -29.96 -28.72
CA ILE A 340 -8.18 -30.90 -28.54
C ILE A 340 -8.37 -31.71 -27.25
N PRO A 341 -8.03 -33.01 -27.21
CA PRO A 341 -8.04 -33.76 -25.97
C PRO A 341 -6.96 -33.25 -25.00
N GLY A 342 -7.21 -33.34 -23.70
CA GLY A 342 -6.20 -33.07 -22.66
C GLY A 342 -5.55 -34.34 -22.09
N LEU A 343 -6.16 -35.51 -22.31
CA LEU A 343 -5.67 -36.81 -21.85
C LEU A 343 -5.43 -37.75 -23.03
N ASN A 344 -4.49 -38.68 -22.86
CA ASN A 344 -4.25 -39.79 -23.77
C ASN A 344 -5.27 -40.93 -23.56
N ALA A 345 -5.13 -42.03 -24.31
CA ALA A 345 -6.00 -43.20 -24.20
C ALA A 345 -5.90 -43.96 -22.87
N THR A 346 -4.82 -43.77 -22.09
CA THR A 346 -4.66 -44.37 -20.75
C THR A 346 -5.25 -43.50 -19.63
N GLY A 347 -5.71 -42.28 -19.96
CA GLY A 347 -6.25 -41.33 -19.00
C GLY A 347 -5.19 -40.44 -18.34
N ASP A 348 -3.97 -40.39 -18.89
CA ASP A 348 -2.90 -39.53 -18.41
C ASP A 348 -2.82 -38.22 -19.21
N PRO A 349 -2.40 -37.10 -18.59
CA PRO A 349 -2.18 -35.85 -19.29
C PRO A 349 -1.27 -36.05 -20.51
N LEU A 350 -1.65 -35.46 -21.65
CA LEU A 350 -0.82 -35.49 -22.85
C LEU A 350 0.50 -34.77 -22.62
N SER A 351 1.56 -35.23 -23.30
CA SER A 351 2.89 -34.61 -23.19
C SER A 351 2.93 -33.22 -23.86
N PRO A 352 3.89 -32.35 -23.50
CA PRO A 352 4.12 -31.10 -24.24
C PRO A 352 4.30 -31.32 -25.75
N GLN A 353 4.96 -32.39 -26.17
CA GLN A 353 5.18 -32.73 -27.57
C GLN A 353 3.87 -33.08 -28.29
N ASP A 354 2.97 -33.81 -27.63
CA ASP A 354 1.64 -34.12 -28.18
C ASP A 354 0.80 -32.85 -28.37
N PHE A 355 0.83 -31.93 -27.39
CA PHE A 355 0.18 -30.63 -27.54
C PHE A 355 0.79 -29.81 -28.67
N LEU A 356 2.12 -29.71 -28.73
CA LEU A 356 2.81 -28.98 -29.79
C LEU A 356 2.42 -29.49 -31.18
N PHE A 357 2.35 -30.81 -31.37
CA PHE A 357 1.92 -31.40 -32.64
C PHE A 357 0.53 -30.93 -33.04
N MET A 358 -0.45 -30.97 -32.13
CA MET A 358 -1.81 -30.49 -32.40
C MET A 358 -1.85 -28.99 -32.69
N LEU A 359 -1.12 -28.18 -31.93
CA LEU A 359 -1.06 -26.73 -32.13
C LEU A 359 -0.43 -26.37 -33.47
N GLN A 360 0.58 -27.11 -33.94
CA GLN A 360 1.15 -26.93 -35.28
C GLN A 360 0.14 -27.24 -36.39
N GLN A 361 -0.69 -28.29 -36.22
CA GLN A 361 -1.76 -28.58 -37.18
C GLN A 361 -2.81 -27.47 -37.23
N ILE A 362 -3.18 -26.92 -36.07
CA ILE A 362 -4.07 -25.76 -35.98
C ILE A 362 -3.43 -24.56 -36.67
N GLN A 363 -2.17 -24.26 -36.38
CA GLN A 363 -1.45 -23.13 -36.97
C GLN A 363 -1.42 -23.22 -38.50
N VAL A 364 -0.98 -24.35 -39.04
CA VAL A 364 -0.91 -24.58 -40.50
C VAL A 364 -2.29 -24.39 -41.13
N LYS A 365 -3.35 -24.91 -40.51
CA LYS A 365 -4.71 -24.79 -41.04
C LYS A 365 -5.21 -23.34 -41.04
N VAL A 366 -4.96 -22.59 -39.97
CA VAL A 366 -5.42 -21.19 -39.87
C VAL A 366 -4.59 -20.27 -40.78
N GLU A 367 -3.26 -20.41 -40.79
CA GLU A 367 -2.37 -19.53 -41.55
C GLU A 367 -2.31 -19.82 -43.05
N SER A 368 -2.66 -21.05 -43.50
CA SER A 368 -2.68 -21.39 -44.94
C SER A 368 -3.98 -21.01 -45.66
N GLU A 369 -5.07 -20.77 -44.93
CA GLU A 369 -6.37 -20.41 -45.51
C GLU A 369 -6.46 -18.88 -45.64
N THR A 370 -6.17 -18.33 -46.83
CA THR A 370 -6.06 -16.87 -47.07
C THR A 370 -7.39 -16.12 -47.26
N THR A 371 -8.53 -16.81 -47.13
CA THR A 371 -9.87 -16.22 -47.33
C THR A 371 -10.60 -16.17 -46.00
N THR A 372 -11.34 -15.09 -45.74
CA THR A 372 -12.18 -14.95 -44.55
C THR A 372 -13.13 -16.14 -44.43
N VAL A 373 -13.03 -16.85 -43.31
CA VAL A 373 -13.80 -18.07 -43.06
C VAL A 373 -15.18 -17.67 -42.52
N PRO A 374 -16.30 -18.09 -43.14
CA PRO A 374 -17.64 -17.57 -42.80
C PRO A 374 -18.10 -17.76 -41.35
N HIS A 375 -17.52 -18.74 -40.63
CA HIS A 375 -17.80 -19.03 -39.22
C HIS A 375 -16.72 -18.52 -38.26
N ALA A 376 -15.68 -17.85 -38.75
CA ALA A 376 -14.76 -17.13 -37.89
C ALA A 376 -15.47 -15.93 -37.25
N GLY A 377 -15.11 -15.61 -36.01
CA GLY A 377 -15.62 -14.44 -35.30
C GLY A 377 -16.74 -14.73 -34.31
N VAL A 378 -17.33 -15.93 -34.26
CA VAL A 378 -18.34 -16.27 -33.22
C VAL A 378 -17.90 -15.93 -31.79
N PRO A 379 -16.64 -16.19 -31.36
CA PRO A 379 -16.22 -15.85 -30.00
C PRO A 379 -16.42 -14.37 -29.65
N VAL A 380 -16.33 -13.45 -30.62
CA VAL A 380 -16.50 -12.01 -30.40
C VAL A 380 -17.86 -11.67 -29.82
N LEU A 381 -18.91 -12.43 -30.19
CA LEU A 381 -20.28 -12.24 -29.69
C LEU A 381 -20.39 -12.38 -28.16
N THR A 382 -19.49 -13.16 -27.55
CA THR A 382 -19.48 -13.32 -26.08
C THR A 382 -19.08 -12.03 -25.35
N ASN A 383 -18.43 -11.09 -26.04
CA ASN A 383 -17.95 -9.82 -25.49
C ASN A 383 -19.01 -8.72 -25.49
N ASP A 384 -20.19 -8.98 -26.03
CA ASP A 384 -21.29 -8.02 -26.06
C ASP A 384 -21.88 -7.77 -24.66
N ASP A 385 -22.77 -6.78 -24.58
CA ASP A 385 -23.64 -6.63 -23.41
C ASP A 385 -24.38 -7.94 -23.15
N ARG A 386 -24.61 -8.26 -21.88
CA ARG A 386 -25.06 -9.60 -21.48
C ARG A 386 -26.44 -9.94 -22.01
N THR A 387 -27.24 -8.92 -22.35
CA THR A 387 -28.61 -9.08 -22.83
C THR A 387 -28.61 -9.39 -24.31
N SER A 388 -27.82 -8.66 -25.09
CA SER A 388 -27.63 -8.93 -26.51
C SER A 388 -26.93 -10.27 -26.71
N TRP A 389 -25.88 -10.58 -25.95
CA TRP A 389 -25.26 -11.90 -25.98
C TRP A 389 -26.23 -13.02 -25.58
N ALA A 390 -27.06 -12.84 -24.54
CA ALA A 390 -28.06 -13.85 -24.17
C ALA A 390 -29.03 -14.17 -25.33
N ARG A 391 -29.47 -13.16 -26.09
CA ARG A 391 -30.33 -13.35 -27.28
C ARG A 391 -29.58 -14.05 -28.41
N ASN A 392 -28.38 -13.56 -28.75
CA ASN A 392 -27.56 -14.11 -29.82
C ASN A 392 -27.13 -15.54 -29.53
N ARG A 393 -26.77 -15.87 -28.28
CA ARG A 393 -26.47 -17.25 -27.84
C ARG A 393 -27.69 -18.16 -28.00
N GLN A 394 -28.87 -17.70 -27.56
CA GLN A 394 -30.08 -18.51 -27.67
C GLN A 394 -30.43 -18.77 -29.15
N HIS A 395 -30.36 -17.75 -30.00
CA HIS A 395 -30.57 -17.87 -31.44
C HIS A 395 -29.55 -18.83 -32.09
N LEU A 396 -28.27 -18.69 -31.74
CA LEU A 396 -27.19 -19.58 -32.19
C LEU A 396 -27.47 -21.05 -31.86
N ILE A 397 -27.94 -21.34 -30.64
CA ILE A 397 -28.28 -22.70 -30.18
C ILE A 397 -29.53 -23.25 -30.88
N GLU A 398 -30.53 -22.41 -31.10
CA GLU A 398 -31.81 -22.80 -31.74
C GLU A 398 -31.66 -23.05 -33.24
N LEU A 399 -30.67 -22.44 -33.89
CA LEU A 399 -30.44 -22.56 -35.33
C LEU A 399 -30.15 -24.00 -35.76
N SER A 400 -29.41 -24.77 -34.95
CA SER A 400 -29.19 -26.20 -35.23
C SER A 400 -28.83 -27.01 -33.98
N ALA A 401 -29.21 -28.30 -33.97
CA ALA A 401 -28.81 -29.23 -32.90
C ALA A 401 -27.29 -29.42 -32.81
N ARG A 402 -26.56 -29.17 -33.91
CA ARG A 402 -25.10 -29.20 -33.94
C ARG A 402 -24.52 -28.03 -33.13
N ASN A 403 -25.05 -26.82 -33.32
CA ASN A 403 -24.64 -25.65 -32.54
C ASN A 403 -24.88 -25.86 -31.05
N ALA A 404 -26.05 -26.36 -30.66
CA ALA A 404 -26.36 -26.69 -29.27
C ALA A 404 -25.34 -27.66 -28.64
N THR A 405 -24.85 -28.63 -29.42
CA THR A 405 -23.83 -29.59 -28.99
C THR A 405 -22.47 -28.93 -28.86
N MET A 406 -22.03 -28.17 -29.86
CA MET A 406 -20.73 -27.50 -29.87
C MET A 406 -20.60 -26.43 -28.79
N VAL A 407 -21.64 -25.63 -28.55
CA VAL A 407 -21.66 -24.64 -27.45
C VAL A 407 -21.50 -25.35 -26.10
N ARG A 408 -22.18 -26.49 -25.91
CA ARG A 408 -21.99 -27.31 -24.70
C ARG A 408 -20.56 -27.83 -24.59
N GLU A 409 -19.96 -28.30 -25.68
CA GLU A 409 -18.55 -28.73 -25.66
C GLU A 409 -17.62 -27.58 -25.24
N ILE A 410 -17.88 -26.35 -25.67
CA ILE A 410 -17.11 -25.16 -25.24
C ILE A 410 -17.30 -24.90 -23.74
N GLU A 411 -18.55 -24.92 -23.27
CA GLU A 411 -18.91 -24.67 -21.87
C GLU A 411 -18.38 -25.75 -20.91
N GLU A 412 -18.30 -27.00 -21.36
CA GLU A 412 -17.81 -28.14 -20.57
C GLU A 412 -16.29 -28.31 -20.60
N ALA A 413 -15.57 -27.71 -21.56
CA ALA A 413 -14.11 -27.84 -21.70
C ALA A 413 -13.32 -27.51 -20.41
N VAL A 414 -12.11 -28.04 -20.25
CA VAL A 414 -11.28 -27.77 -19.05
C VAL A 414 -10.98 -26.27 -18.92
N ALA A 415 -10.39 -25.67 -19.96
CA ALA A 415 -10.03 -24.26 -20.06
C ALA A 415 -9.95 -23.84 -21.54
N LEU A 416 -9.68 -22.56 -21.80
CA LEU A 416 -9.30 -22.06 -23.13
C LEU A 416 -7.78 -21.99 -23.29
N LEU A 417 -7.32 -22.15 -24.53
CA LEU A 417 -6.05 -21.60 -25.01
C LEU A 417 -6.36 -20.58 -26.11
N ILE A 418 -5.88 -19.37 -25.97
CA ILE A 418 -6.03 -18.29 -26.95
C ILE A 418 -4.67 -18.07 -27.61
N LEU A 419 -4.58 -18.28 -28.91
CA LEU A 419 -3.38 -17.99 -29.70
C LEU A 419 -3.52 -16.58 -30.28
N ASP A 420 -2.84 -15.63 -29.65
CA ASP A 420 -2.88 -14.23 -30.01
C ASP A 420 -1.66 -13.89 -30.89
N THR A 421 -1.90 -13.20 -32.01
CA THR A 421 -0.85 -12.86 -32.96
C THR A 421 -0.07 -11.60 -32.62
N HIS A 422 -0.50 -10.85 -31.58
CA HIS A 422 0.26 -9.71 -31.09
C HIS A 422 1.61 -10.15 -30.48
N CYS A 423 2.57 -9.22 -30.50
CA CYS A 423 3.87 -9.35 -29.85
C CYS A 423 4.00 -8.22 -28.81
N PRO A 424 3.71 -8.45 -27.52
CA PRO A 424 3.94 -7.43 -26.50
C PRO A 424 5.42 -7.04 -26.43
N GLN A 425 5.74 -5.75 -26.32
CA GLN A 425 7.13 -5.27 -26.35
C GLN A 425 7.73 -5.05 -24.94
N ASN A 426 6.88 -4.89 -23.93
CA ASN A 426 7.26 -4.64 -22.54
C ASN A 426 6.18 -5.20 -21.58
N PHE A 427 6.39 -5.09 -20.27
CA PHE A 427 5.44 -5.60 -19.26
C PHE A 427 4.07 -4.92 -19.32
N SER A 428 4.02 -3.62 -19.57
CA SER A 428 2.75 -2.87 -19.71
C SER A 428 1.97 -3.33 -20.93
N ASP A 429 2.64 -3.51 -22.07
CA ASP A 429 2.02 -4.06 -23.29
C ASP A 429 1.50 -5.48 -23.05
N LEU A 430 2.27 -6.31 -22.33
CA LEU A 430 1.86 -7.68 -21.99
C LEU A 430 0.60 -7.69 -21.13
N ALA A 431 0.54 -6.83 -20.11
CA ALA A 431 -0.64 -6.65 -19.27
C ALA A 431 -1.85 -6.16 -20.09
N GLN A 432 -1.67 -5.09 -20.87
CA GLN A 432 -2.69 -4.50 -21.73
C GLN A 432 -3.28 -5.54 -22.69
N LEU A 433 -2.42 -6.24 -23.45
CA LEU A 433 -2.85 -7.20 -24.45
C LEU A 433 -3.49 -8.46 -23.82
N ALA A 434 -3.07 -8.87 -22.62
CA ALA A 434 -3.76 -9.93 -21.89
C ALA A 434 -5.24 -9.58 -21.65
N LEU A 435 -5.55 -8.32 -21.32
CA LEU A 435 -6.93 -7.84 -21.19
C LEU A 435 -7.61 -7.64 -22.56
N THR A 436 -7.04 -6.80 -23.41
CA THR A 436 -7.74 -6.24 -24.58
C THR A 436 -7.12 -6.59 -25.94
N GLY A 437 -6.23 -7.59 -26.03
CA GLY A 437 -5.60 -8.07 -27.28
C GLY A 437 -6.59 -8.62 -28.32
N ASP A 438 -6.41 -9.85 -28.79
CA ASP A 438 -7.32 -10.43 -29.79
C ASP A 438 -8.69 -10.82 -29.18
N ILE A 439 -9.57 -9.82 -29.00
CA ILE A 439 -10.94 -9.99 -28.49
C ILE A 439 -11.78 -10.87 -29.43
N HIS A 440 -11.48 -10.86 -30.73
CA HIS A 440 -12.16 -11.69 -31.74
C HIS A 440 -11.99 -13.19 -31.48
N SER A 441 -10.92 -13.57 -30.77
CA SER A 441 -10.60 -14.94 -30.37
C SER A 441 -10.78 -15.19 -28.87
N LYS A 442 -11.65 -14.45 -28.15
CA LYS A 442 -11.94 -14.68 -26.72
C LYS A 442 -13.38 -15.11 -26.48
N TRP A 443 -13.56 -16.30 -25.89
CA TRP A 443 -14.86 -16.77 -25.40
C TRP A 443 -15.02 -16.40 -23.91
N THR A 444 -15.56 -15.21 -23.63
CA THR A 444 -15.45 -14.61 -22.30
C THR A 444 -16.31 -15.26 -21.21
N ASP A 445 -17.30 -16.07 -21.59
CA ASP A 445 -18.09 -16.85 -20.65
C ASP A 445 -17.24 -17.91 -19.93
N LYS A 446 -16.11 -18.33 -20.49
CA LYS A 446 -15.31 -19.40 -19.87
C LYS A 446 -14.65 -18.92 -18.58
N SER A 447 -14.64 -19.78 -17.58
CA SER A 447 -14.01 -19.53 -16.26
C SER A 447 -12.54 -19.16 -16.34
N CYS A 448 -11.74 -19.85 -17.15
CA CYS A 448 -10.32 -19.56 -17.30
C CYS A 448 -9.76 -19.94 -18.67
N GLY A 449 -8.60 -19.36 -18.98
CA GLY A 449 -7.81 -19.71 -20.14
C GLY A 449 -6.39 -19.16 -20.06
N THR A 450 -5.52 -19.67 -20.94
CA THR A 450 -4.17 -19.17 -21.15
C THR A 450 -4.10 -18.46 -22.49
N ILE A 451 -3.35 -17.36 -22.56
CA ILE A 451 -3.09 -16.58 -23.77
C ILE A 451 -1.63 -16.80 -24.15
N ALA A 452 -1.36 -17.11 -25.41
CA ALA A 452 -0.01 -17.20 -25.96
C ALA A 452 0.17 -16.15 -27.06
N PHE A 453 1.17 -15.30 -26.90
CA PHE A 453 1.51 -14.24 -27.85
C PHE A 453 2.56 -14.72 -28.85
N LYS A 454 2.60 -14.10 -30.04
CA LYS A 454 3.42 -14.57 -31.17
C LYS A 454 4.93 -14.56 -30.89
N ASN A 455 5.38 -13.77 -29.93
CA ASN A 455 6.76 -13.74 -29.43
C ASN A 455 7.03 -14.74 -28.27
N GLY A 456 6.14 -15.70 -28.01
CA GLY A 456 6.31 -16.72 -26.98
C GLY A 456 5.95 -16.29 -25.56
N GLN A 457 5.63 -15.01 -25.33
CA GLN A 457 5.11 -14.53 -24.04
C GLN A 457 3.72 -15.09 -23.76
N MET A 458 3.34 -15.11 -22.48
CA MET A 458 2.09 -15.71 -22.05
C MET A 458 1.32 -14.82 -21.08
N GLY A 459 0.00 -14.97 -21.08
CA GLY A 459 -0.91 -14.38 -20.13
C GLY A 459 -1.93 -15.39 -19.63
N TRP A 460 -2.59 -15.06 -18.53
CA TRP A 460 -3.72 -15.79 -18.00
C TRP A 460 -4.99 -14.94 -18.08
N TYR A 461 -6.08 -15.59 -18.44
CA TYR A 461 -7.43 -15.05 -18.49
C TYR A 461 -8.30 -15.75 -17.44
N GLY A 462 -9.03 -14.99 -16.64
CA GLY A 462 -9.87 -15.53 -15.57
C GLY A 462 -11.19 -14.78 -15.39
N LYS A 463 -12.28 -15.51 -15.23
CA LYS A 463 -13.61 -14.95 -14.99
C LYS A 463 -13.84 -14.70 -13.51
N HIS A 464 -13.98 -13.44 -13.11
CA HIS A 464 -13.97 -13.04 -11.70
C HIS A 464 -15.15 -13.59 -10.87
N CYS A 465 -16.31 -13.85 -11.48
CA CYS A 465 -17.43 -14.45 -10.75
C CYS A 465 -17.16 -15.91 -10.34
N CYS A 466 -16.28 -16.61 -11.04
CA CYS A 466 -15.99 -18.03 -10.82
C CYS A 466 -15.05 -18.24 -9.62
N TYR A 467 -13.99 -17.44 -9.53
CA TYR A 467 -12.98 -17.54 -8.47
C TYR A 467 -12.26 -16.20 -8.25
N ASP A 468 -11.41 -16.12 -7.22
CA ASP A 468 -10.62 -14.94 -6.86
C ASP A 468 -9.14 -15.10 -7.26
N GLY A 469 -8.39 -13.99 -7.30
CA GLY A 469 -6.97 -13.98 -7.69
C GLY A 469 -6.08 -14.98 -6.96
N SER A 470 -6.38 -15.32 -5.69
CA SER A 470 -5.62 -16.36 -4.96
C SER A 470 -5.58 -17.73 -5.67
N ILE A 471 -6.61 -18.05 -6.47
CA ILE A 471 -6.68 -19.31 -7.22
C ILE A 471 -5.85 -19.24 -8.51
N SER A 472 -5.87 -18.11 -9.24
CA SER A 472 -5.01 -17.93 -10.43
C SER A 472 -3.53 -17.86 -10.05
N MET A 473 -3.22 -17.23 -8.91
CA MET A 473 -1.86 -17.22 -8.35
C MET A 473 -1.38 -18.63 -8.00
N SER A 474 -2.26 -19.45 -7.41
CA SER A 474 -1.93 -20.83 -7.06
C SER A 474 -1.60 -21.70 -8.28
N ILE A 475 -2.41 -21.64 -9.36
CA ILE A 475 -2.12 -22.42 -10.57
C ILE A 475 -0.89 -21.89 -11.31
N SER A 476 -0.74 -20.57 -11.44
CA SER A 476 0.42 -20.00 -12.13
C SER A 476 1.73 -20.30 -11.40
N LEU A 477 1.75 -20.22 -10.07
CA LEU A 477 2.90 -20.64 -9.27
C LEU A 477 3.18 -22.14 -9.45
N TYR A 478 2.15 -23.00 -9.44
CA TYR A 478 2.33 -24.43 -9.69
C TYR A 478 2.98 -24.70 -11.06
N VAL A 479 2.52 -24.04 -12.13
CA VAL A 479 3.09 -24.20 -13.47
C VAL A 479 4.54 -23.71 -13.50
N MET A 480 4.84 -22.54 -12.93
CA MET A 480 6.20 -22.01 -12.86
C MET A 480 7.14 -22.94 -12.10
N MET A 481 6.73 -23.44 -10.94
CA MET A 481 7.53 -24.41 -10.18
C MET A 481 7.73 -25.72 -10.93
N SER A 482 6.73 -26.17 -11.68
CA SER A 482 6.84 -27.37 -12.52
C SER A 482 7.91 -27.20 -13.58
N ILE A 483 7.91 -26.07 -14.29
CA ILE A 483 8.90 -25.76 -15.32
C ILE A 483 10.30 -25.60 -14.70
N ALA A 484 10.40 -24.90 -13.56
CA ALA A 484 11.69 -24.69 -12.88
C ALA A 484 12.33 -26.01 -12.39
N GLU A 485 11.51 -26.98 -11.97
CA GLU A 485 11.99 -28.28 -11.46
C GLU A 485 12.24 -29.31 -12.57
N GLU A 486 11.38 -29.37 -13.58
CA GLU A 486 11.45 -30.37 -14.65
C GLU A 486 12.28 -29.89 -15.85
N GLY A 487 12.47 -28.57 -15.99
CA GLY A 487 13.11 -27.93 -17.12
C GLY A 487 12.16 -27.72 -18.31
N VAL A 488 12.67 -27.05 -19.34
CA VAL A 488 11.96 -26.92 -20.63
C VAL A 488 11.95 -28.28 -21.33
N PRO A 489 10.83 -28.70 -21.95
CA PRO A 489 10.75 -29.98 -22.66
C PRO A 489 11.82 -30.12 -23.75
N ASP A 490 12.36 -31.32 -23.90
CA ASP A 490 13.22 -31.68 -25.04
C ASP A 490 12.35 -31.78 -26.31
N TRP A 491 12.50 -30.79 -27.19
CA TRP A 491 11.71 -30.68 -28.43
C TRP A 491 12.22 -31.58 -29.56
N ASP A 492 13.37 -32.26 -29.40
CA ASP A 492 13.84 -33.27 -30.34
C ASP A 492 13.08 -34.60 -30.19
N VAL A 493 12.41 -34.79 -29.04
CA VAL A 493 11.52 -35.92 -28.82
C VAL A 493 10.22 -35.73 -29.63
N PRO A 494 9.82 -36.69 -30.48
CA PRO A 494 8.58 -36.59 -31.24
C PRO A 494 7.35 -36.84 -30.36
N ALA A 495 6.20 -36.31 -30.79
CA ALA A 495 4.91 -36.63 -30.19
C ALA A 495 4.64 -38.15 -30.21
N ALA A 496 4.25 -38.70 -29.07
CA ALA A 496 3.87 -40.10 -28.96
C ALA A 496 2.48 -40.38 -29.56
N ASN A 497 1.61 -39.37 -29.56
CA ASN A 497 0.22 -39.43 -29.98
C ASN A 497 -0.02 -38.48 -31.17
N LEU A 498 -0.22 -39.03 -32.37
CA LEU A 498 -0.49 -38.25 -33.58
C LEU A 498 -1.98 -37.88 -33.71
N ILE A 499 -2.45 -37.02 -32.81
CA ILE A 499 -3.86 -36.62 -32.72
C ILE A 499 -4.15 -35.47 -33.68
N ARG A 500 -5.28 -35.54 -34.39
CA ARG A 500 -5.77 -34.43 -35.22
C ARG A 500 -6.74 -33.55 -34.41
N PRO A 501 -6.57 -32.22 -34.38
CA PRO A 501 -7.51 -31.30 -33.76
C PRO A 501 -8.85 -31.30 -34.52
N GLU A 502 -9.96 -31.14 -33.80
CA GLU A 502 -11.31 -31.01 -34.38
C GLU A 502 -11.71 -29.54 -34.45
N GLU A 503 -12.05 -29.02 -35.63
CA GLU A 503 -12.59 -27.67 -35.75
C GLU A 503 -14.10 -27.67 -35.46
N LEU A 504 -14.55 -26.82 -34.54
CA LEU A 504 -15.96 -26.65 -34.20
C LEU A 504 -16.57 -25.57 -35.11
N VAL A 505 -17.28 -26.01 -36.16
CA VAL A 505 -17.92 -25.12 -37.15
C VAL A 505 -19.38 -24.91 -36.80
N LEU A 506 -19.69 -23.72 -36.27
CA LEU A 506 -21.06 -23.33 -35.94
C LEU A 506 -21.82 -22.86 -37.19
N ASP A 507 -23.06 -23.30 -37.34
CA ASP A 507 -23.97 -22.82 -38.37
C ASP A 507 -24.35 -21.37 -38.06
N LEU A 508 -24.41 -20.51 -39.07
CA LEU A 508 -24.78 -19.10 -38.94
C LEU A 508 -25.82 -18.72 -40.00
N ASP A 509 -26.77 -17.87 -39.63
CA ASP A 509 -27.67 -17.17 -40.54
C ASP A 509 -27.16 -15.74 -40.80
N ASP A 510 -27.87 -14.97 -41.62
CA ASP A 510 -27.46 -13.60 -41.96
C ASP A 510 -27.50 -12.68 -40.74
N THR A 511 -28.46 -12.88 -39.83
CA THR A 511 -28.57 -12.14 -38.56
C THR A 511 -27.30 -12.28 -37.71
N LEU A 512 -26.83 -13.51 -37.48
CA LEU A 512 -25.61 -13.74 -36.68
C LEU A 512 -24.36 -13.21 -37.37
N ARG A 513 -24.30 -13.27 -38.71
CA ARG A 513 -23.18 -12.68 -39.46
C ARG A 513 -23.12 -11.16 -39.29
N GLU A 514 -24.27 -10.49 -39.38
CA GLU A 514 -24.36 -9.04 -39.15
C GLU A 514 -23.97 -8.67 -37.71
N GLU A 515 -24.41 -9.47 -36.72
CA GLU A 515 -24.04 -9.27 -35.32
C GLU A 515 -22.55 -9.51 -35.04
N ILE A 516 -21.91 -10.47 -35.72
CA ILE A 516 -20.45 -10.67 -35.65
C ILE A 516 -19.75 -9.41 -36.17
N VAL A 517 -20.09 -8.93 -37.37
CA VAL A 517 -19.47 -7.73 -37.95
C VAL A 517 -19.67 -6.50 -37.06
N ARG A 518 -20.85 -6.33 -36.47
CA ARG A 518 -21.12 -5.27 -35.48
C ARG A 518 -20.18 -5.39 -34.29
N MET A 519 -20.06 -6.59 -33.72
CA MET A 519 -19.25 -6.83 -32.54
C MET A 519 -17.75 -6.79 -32.80
N GLU A 520 -17.29 -7.11 -34.01
CA GLU A 520 -15.90 -6.88 -34.42
C GLU A 520 -15.55 -5.39 -34.34
N SER A 521 -16.44 -4.51 -34.86
CA SER A 521 -16.25 -3.05 -34.74
C SER A 521 -16.27 -2.56 -33.29
N VAL A 522 -17.16 -3.09 -32.45
CA VAL A 522 -17.21 -2.74 -31.01
C VAL A 522 -15.96 -3.23 -30.29
N ALA A 523 -15.48 -4.44 -30.63
CA ALA A 523 -14.28 -5.01 -30.04
C ALA A 523 -13.04 -4.15 -30.34
N ASP A 524 -12.90 -3.65 -31.57
CA ASP A 524 -11.80 -2.75 -31.96
C ASP A 524 -11.81 -1.43 -31.15
N GLU A 525 -12.98 -0.87 -30.87
CA GLU A 525 -13.12 0.29 -29.97
C GLU A 525 -12.76 -0.05 -28.52
N MET A 526 -13.18 -1.22 -28.05
CA MET A 526 -12.89 -1.72 -26.69
C MET A 526 -11.39 -1.96 -26.46
N GLN A 527 -10.58 -2.19 -27.50
CA GLN A 527 -9.14 -2.46 -27.33
C GLN A 527 -8.40 -1.37 -26.55
N ASN A 528 -8.91 -0.13 -26.63
CA ASN A 528 -8.27 1.06 -26.08
C ASN A 528 -9.00 1.65 -24.85
N CYS A 529 -10.08 1.04 -24.37
CA CYS A 529 -10.92 1.66 -23.32
C CYS A 529 -10.24 1.75 -21.95
N VAL A 530 -9.26 0.89 -21.66
CA VAL A 530 -8.47 0.87 -20.42
C VAL A 530 -7.01 1.06 -20.78
N VAL A 531 -6.31 1.89 -20.01
CA VAL A 531 -4.85 2.04 -20.05
C VAL A 531 -4.26 1.28 -18.88
N VAL A 532 -3.20 0.52 -19.14
CA VAL A 532 -2.57 -0.35 -18.16
C VAL A 532 -1.07 -0.07 -18.12
N SER A 533 -0.51 0.01 -16.92
CA SER A 533 0.92 0.09 -16.68
C SER A 533 1.34 -1.01 -15.72
N MET A 534 2.42 -1.72 -16.05
CA MET A 534 3.05 -2.70 -15.18
C MET A 534 4.52 -2.31 -15.02
N ASP A 535 4.98 -2.22 -13.78
CA ASP A 535 6.34 -1.80 -13.46
C ASP A 535 6.88 -2.54 -12.22
N GLN A 536 8.20 -2.50 -12.04
CA GLN A 536 8.92 -3.11 -10.93
C GLN A 536 9.70 -2.05 -10.15
N PHE A 537 9.46 -2.00 -8.86
CA PHE A 537 10.25 -1.23 -7.90
C PHE A 537 11.40 -2.08 -7.40
N GLN A 538 12.64 -1.70 -7.68
CA GLN A 538 13.81 -2.54 -7.44
C GLN A 538 14.68 -2.11 -6.26
N ASP A 539 14.43 -0.94 -5.64
CA ASP A 539 15.31 -0.43 -4.58
C ASP A 539 15.22 -1.27 -3.29
N TYR A 540 14.01 -1.74 -2.96
CA TYR A 540 13.78 -2.64 -1.84
C TYR A 540 12.45 -3.39 -1.98
N GLY A 541 12.31 -4.46 -1.20
CA GLY A 541 11.08 -5.24 -1.10
C GLY A 541 10.65 -5.45 0.34
N LYS A 542 9.96 -6.57 0.59
CA LYS A 542 9.40 -6.88 1.91
C LYS A 542 10.47 -7.12 2.98
N ALA A 543 11.72 -7.43 2.60
CA ALA A 543 12.80 -7.61 3.57
C ALA A 543 13.08 -6.32 4.34
N PHE A 544 13.20 -5.19 3.64
CA PHE A 544 13.35 -3.86 4.22
C PHE A 544 12.17 -3.50 5.13
N MET A 545 10.94 -3.67 4.64
CA MET A 545 9.73 -3.32 5.41
C MET A 545 9.65 -4.10 6.73
N LYS A 546 10.02 -5.39 6.70
CA LYS A 546 10.07 -6.26 7.88
C LYS A 546 11.18 -5.87 8.86
N GLN A 547 12.35 -5.45 8.36
CA GLN A 547 13.44 -4.93 9.21
C GLN A 547 12.96 -3.73 10.04
N HIS A 548 12.09 -2.90 9.47
CA HIS A 548 11.45 -1.77 10.16
C HIS A 548 10.23 -2.13 11.00
N LYS A 549 9.93 -3.42 11.17
CA LYS A 549 8.76 -3.94 11.90
C LYS A 549 7.42 -3.43 11.34
N ILE A 550 7.35 -3.19 10.03
CA ILE A 550 6.12 -2.76 9.35
C ILE A 550 5.64 -3.89 8.44
N HIS A 551 4.34 -4.19 8.49
CA HIS A 551 3.77 -5.21 7.63
C HIS A 551 3.82 -4.75 6.16
N PRO A 552 4.40 -5.55 5.23
CA PRO A 552 4.63 -5.12 3.85
C PRO A 552 3.38 -4.61 3.11
N ASP A 553 2.25 -5.28 3.33
CA ASP A 553 0.99 -4.90 2.70
C ASP A 553 0.48 -3.53 3.17
N ALA A 554 0.52 -3.27 4.49
CA ALA A 554 0.10 -2.01 5.06
C ALA A 554 1.00 -0.85 4.64
N TYR A 555 2.28 -1.16 4.45
CA TYR A 555 3.27 -0.23 3.93
C TYR A 555 2.90 0.26 2.52
N VAL A 556 2.69 -0.67 1.58
CA VAL A 556 2.32 -0.35 0.21
C VAL A 556 0.97 0.35 0.14
N GLN A 557 -0.05 -0.14 0.87
CA GLN A 557 -1.35 0.52 0.95
C GLN A 557 -1.26 1.98 1.40
N THR A 558 -0.51 2.25 2.47
CA THR A 558 -0.36 3.60 3.01
C THR A 558 0.34 4.52 2.00
N ALA A 559 1.33 3.99 1.26
CA ALA A 559 2.01 4.72 0.21
C ALA A 559 1.11 4.99 -1.03
N LEU A 560 0.21 4.06 -1.38
CA LEU A 560 -0.80 4.28 -2.42
C LEU A 560 -1.76 5.41 -2.06
N LEU A 561 -2.21 5.48 -0.79
CA LEU A 561 -3.08 6.54 -0.31
C LEU A 561 -2.40 7.92 -0.38
N LEU A 562 -1.15 8.02 0.09
CA LEU A 562 -0.37 9.26 -0.02
C LEU A 562 -0.19 9.67 -1.48
N THR A 563 0.10 8.71 -2.35
CA THR A 563 0.33 9.07 -3.74
C THR A 563 -0.93 9.57 -4.43
N TYR A 564 -2.07 8.92 -4.20
CA TYR A 564 -3.33 9.42 -4.73
C TYR A 564 -3.60 10.85 -4.25
N TYR A 565 -3.35 11.15 -2.98
CA TYR A 565 -3.48 12.50 -2.46
C TYR A 565 -2.57 13.50 -3.18
N ARG A 566 -1.28 13.17 -3.39
CA ARG A 566 -0.35 14.03 -4.14
C ARG A 566 -0.77 14.28 -5.58
N LEU A 567 -1.36 13.28 -6.24
CA LEU A 567 -1.79 13.41 -7.64
C LEU A 567 -3.08 14.23 -7.80
N HIS A 568 -4.01 14.09 -6.85
CA HIS A 568 -5.37 14.61 -6.98
C HIS A 568 -5.73 15.71 -5.99
N GLY A 569 -4.88 16.00 -4.99
CA GLY A 569 -5.14 16.94 -3.89
C GLY A 569 -6.33 16.55 -3.02
N THR A 570 -6.79 15.30 -3.12
CA THR A 570 -8.00 14.80 -2.46
C THR A 570 -7.80 13.34 -2.04
N PHE A 571 -8.62 12.88 -1.11
CA PHE A 571 -8.61 11.49 -0.67
C PHE A 571 -9.61 10.64 -1.47
N ALA A 572 -9.26 9.37 -1.72
CA ALA A 572 -10.12 8.41 -2.41
C ALA A 572 -10.75 7.39 -1.46
N PRO A 573 -12.06 7.07 -1.62
CA PRO A 573 -12.60 5.84 -1.06
C PRO A 573 -11.87 4.65 -1.66
N THR A 574 -11.24 3.89 -0.77
CA THR A 574 -10.29 2.83 -1.14
C THR A 574 -10.81 1.47 -0.69
N TYR A 575 -10.92 0.56 -1.66
CA TYR A 575 -11.18 -0.86 -1.45
C TYR A 575 -9.85 -1.61 -1.44
N GLU A 576 -9.63 -2.44 -0.43
CA GLU A 576 -8.61 -3.48 -0.44
C GLU A 576 -9.26 -4.85 -0.18
N THR A 577 -8.85 -5.87 -0.94
CA THR A 577 -9.37 -7.23 -0.81
C THR A 577 -8.91 -7.91 0.49
N ALA A 578 -9.85 -8.23 1.39
CA ALA A 578 -9.62 -9.16 2.49
C ALA A 578 -10.07 -10.57 2.09
N MET A 579 -9.13 -11.52 1.98
CA MET A 579 -9.43 -12.93 1.67
C MET A 579 -10.19 -13.60 2.83
N MET A 580 -11.29 -14.28 2.50
CA MET A 580 -12.20 -14.91 3.48
C MET A 580 -12.19 -16.44 3.42
N ARG A 581 -11.25 -17.06 2.70
CA ARG A 581 -11.21 -18.51 2.47
C ARG A 581 -10.96 -19.35 3.72
N GLN A 582 -10.60 -18.76 4.86
CA GLN A 582 -10.62 -19.43 6.17
C GLN A 582 -12.03 -19.89 6.58
N TYR A 583 -13.07 -19.31 5.98
CA TYR A 583 -14.46 -19.73 6.09
C TYR A 583 -14.87 -20.63 4.92
N TYR A 584 -15.81 -21.55 5.17
CA TYR A 584 -16.41 -22.38 4.12
C TYR A 584 -17.00 -21.48 3.03
N LYS A 585 -16.62 -21.75 1.77
CA LYS A 585 -17.00 -20.96 0.58
C LYS A 585 -16.67 -19.46 0.64
N GLY A 586 -15.85 -19.04 1.60
CA GLY A 586 -15.50 -17.64 1.76
C GLY A 586 -14.75 -17.09 0.53
N ARG A 587 -15.24 -15.96 0.01
CA ARG A 587 -14.64 -15.18 -1.07
C ARG A 587 -13.80 -14.04 -0.48
N THR A 588 -14.40 -12.85 -0.40
CA THR A 588 -13.74 -11.60 -0.06
C THR A 588 -14.63 -10.74 0.85
N GLU A 589 -14.01 -10.01 1.77
CA GLU A 589 -14.56 -8.82 2.44
C GLU A 589 -13.79 -7.58 1.95
N THR A 590 -14.33 -6.38 2.21
CA THR A 590 -13.65 -5.10 1.97
C THR A 590 -12.88 -4.66 3.22
N CYS A 591 -11.58 -4.41 3.07
CA CYS A 591 -10.84 -3.54 3.96
C CYS A 591 -10.93 -2.10 3.39
N ARG A 592 -11.51 -1.17 4.15
CA ARG A 592 -11.54 0.25 3.75
C ARG A 592 -10.24 0.90 4.23
N SER A 593 -9.24 1.00 3.36
CA SER A 593 -7.89 1.45 3.74
C SER A 593 -7.82 2.90 4.22
N TYR A 594 -8.79 3.70 3.80
CA TYR A 594 -8.87 5.09 4.18
C TYR A 594 -9.43 5.27 5.60
N SER A 595 -8.61 5.85 6.47
CA SER A 595 -8.83 6.01 7.91
C SER A 595 -8.38 7.40 8.40
N ASN A 596 -8.79 7.80 9.61
CA ASN A 596 -8.33 9.08 10.19
C ASN A 596 -6.80 9.09 10.37
N GLU A 597 -6.22 7.93 10.67
CA GLU A 597 -4.78 7.73 10.83
C GLU A 597 -4.06 7.94 9.50
N SER A 598 -4.62 7.43 8.38
CA SER A 598 -4.08 7.72 7.05
C SER A 598 -4.19 9.19 6.66
N VAL A 599 -5.27 9.89 7.05
CA VAL A 599 -5.41 11.35 6.82
C VAL A 599 -4.31 12.10 7.55
N ARG A 600 -4.15 11.84 8.86
CA ARG A 600 -3.11 12.50 9.67
C ARG A 600 -1.71 12.26 9.13
N PHE A 601 -1.42 11.03 8.70
CA PHE A 601 -0.14 10.70 8.06
C PHE A 601 0.08 11.51 6.79
N ILE A 602 -0.91 11.58 5.90
CA ILE A 602 -0.80 12.28 4.63
C ILE A 602 -0.65 13.79 4.86
N GLU A 603 -1.47 14.38 5.74
CA GLU A 603 -1.36 15.80 6.12
C GLU A 603 0.01 16.12 6.74
N ALA A 604 0.55 15.24 7.59
CA ALA A 604 1.88 15.39 8.16
C ALA A 604 2.97 15.32 7.07
N MET A 605 2.84 14.40 6.11
CA MET A 605 3.80 14.23 5.02
C MET A 605 3.84 15.41 4.05
N GLU A 606 2.69 16.05 3.81
CA GLU A 606 2.59 17.22 2.92
C GLU A 606 2.96 18.54 3.62
N SER A 607 3.13 18.53 4.94
CA SER A 607 3.53 19.70 5.69
C SER A 607 5.05 19.86 5.73
N ALA A 608 5.52 21.02 5.26
CA ALA A 608 6.92 21.43 5.39
C ALA A 608 7.32 21.75 6.84
N THR A 609 6.35 21.95 7.75
CA THR A 609 6.60 22.34 9.15
C THR A 609 6.59 21.17 10.13
N VAL A 610 6.15 19.98 9.70
CA VAL A 610 6.15 18.79 10.55
C VAL A 610 7.50 18.10 10.44
N ALA A 611 8.10 17.76 11.58
CA ALA A 611 9.39 17.08 11.64
C ALA A 611 9.29 15.65 11.06
N ASP A 612 10.38 15.15 10.49
CA ASP A 612 10.40 13.83 9.85
C ASP A 612 10.14 12.68 10.83
N ALA A 613 10.53 12.85 12.10
CA ALA A 613 10.20 11.90 13.18
C ALA A 613 8.68 11.78 13.41
N ASP A 614 7.96 12.91 13.39
CA ASP A 614 6.51 12.93 13.54
C ASP A 614 5.79 12.38 12.30
N LYS A 615 6.32 12.64 11.10
CA LYS A 615 5.87 11.99 9.86
C LYS A 615 6.00 10.48 9.96
N ALA A 616 7.15 9.99 10.42
CA ALA A 616 7.40 8.56 10.60
C ALA A 616 6.50 7.94 11.68
N LYS A 617 6.21 8.66 12.76
CA LYS A 617 5.25 8.23 13.80
C LYS A 617 3.83 8.13 13.24
N ALA A 618 3.39 9.15 12.49
CA ALA A 618 2.08 9.15 11.85
C ALA A 618 1.96 8.03 10.81
N PHE A 619 3.03 7.77 10.04
CA PHE A 619 3.12 6.65 9.10
C PHE A 619 2.93 5.30 9.80
N ARG A 620 3.68 5.04 10.89
CA ARG A 620 3.55 3.80 11.66
C ARG A 620 2.15 3.62 12.22
N ALA A 621 1.53 4.70 12.70
CA ALA A 621 0.15 4.66 13.17
C ALA A 621 -0.85 4.32 12.04
N ALA A 622 -0.70 4.92 10.86
CA ALA A 622 -1.52 4.60 9.69
C ALA A 622 -1.34 3.15 9.23
N ALA A 623 -0.10 2.67 9.15
CA ALA A 623 0.20 1.29 8.77
C ALA A 623 -0.31 0.27 9.81
N HIS A 624 -0.19 0.57 11.10
CA HIS A 624 -0.76 -0.27 12.16
C HIS A 624 -2.28 -0.33 12.05
N ARG A 625 -2.93 0.83 11.86
CA ARG A 625 -4.37 0.90 11.68
C ARG A 625 -4.85 0.13 10.45
N GLN A 626 -4.11 0.19 9.34
CA GLN A 626 -4.40 -0.61 8.15
C GLN A 626 -4.44 -2.10 8.47
N MET A 627 -3.45 -2.60 9.24
CA MET A 627 -3.41 -4.00 9.64
C MET A 627 -4.54 -4.39 10.59
N GLU A 628 -4.91 -3.53 11.54
CA GLU A 628 -6.08 -3.76 12.38
C GLU A 628 -7.36 -3.91 11.54
N LEU A 629 -7.59 -3.00 10.60
CA LEU A 629 -8.76 -3.02 9.72
C LEU A 629 -8.79 -4.29 8.86
N MET A 630 -7.65 -4.67 8.27
CA MET A 630 -7.50 -5.90 7.49
C MET A 630 -7.76 -7.15 8.33
N ASN A 631 -7.21 -7.22 9.54
CA ASN A 631 -7.42 -8.34 10.45
C ASN A 631 -8.89 -8.45 10.87
N GLU A 632 -9.55 -7.33 11.16
CA GLU A 632 -10.97 -7.32 11.48
C GLU A 632 -11.85 -7.72 10.29
N ALA A 633 -11.51 -7.30 9.07
CA ALA A 633 -12.18 -7.76 7.86
C ALA A 633 -12.04 -9.28 7.69
N ARG A 634 -10.83 -9.83 7.87
CA ARG A 634 -10.54 -11.28 7.82
C ARG A 634 -11.21 -12.08 8.94
N LYS A 635 -11.49 -11.49 10.11
CA LYS A 635 -12.33 -12.11 11.16
C LYS A 635 -13.82 -12.04 10.84
N GLY A 636 -14.20 -11.46 9.70
CA GLY A 636 -15.57 -11.26 9.26
C GLY A 636 -16.33 -10.20 10.05
N ASN A 637 -15.61 -9.24 10.64
CA ASN A 637 -16.19 -8.05 11.27
C ASN A 637 -16.28 -6.85 10.31
N GLY A 638 -15.93 -7.03 9.02
CA GLY A 638 -16.07 -6.00 8.00
C GLY A 638 -17.50 -5.49 7.84
N ILE A 639 -17.65 -4.30 7.26
CA ILE A 639 -18.95 -3.62 7.17
C ILE A 639 -19.62 -3.81 5.80
N ASP A 640 -18.85 -3.89 4.72
CA ASP A 640 -19.36 -3.79 3.36
C ASP A 640 -20.21 -5.01 2.97
N ARG A 641 -19.75 -6.25 3.20
CA ARG A 641 -20.61 -7.42 2.92
C ARG A 641 -21.84 -7.46 3.80
N HIS A 642 -21.76 -7.04 5.06
CA HIS A 642 -22.92 -7.03 5.94
C HIS A 642 -23.97 -5.99 5.51
N LEU A 643 -23.56 -4.75 5.19
CA LEU A 643 -24.45 -3.73 4.62
C LEU A 643 -25.05 -4.20 3.30
N PHE A 644 -24.26 -4.80 2.42
CA PHE A 644 -24.77 -5.40 1.18
C PHE A 644 -25.83 -6.49 1.44
N CYS A 645 -25.60 -7.39 2.40
CA CYS A 645 -26.60 -8.40 2.77
C CYS A 645 -27.89 -7.79 3.31
N LEU A 646 -27.82 -6.69 4.07
CA LEU A 646 -28.99 -5.96 4.54
C LEU A 646 -29.76 -5.33 3.38
N TRP A 647 -29.06 -4.78 2.39
CA TRP A 647 -29.67 -4.28 1.15
C TRP A 647 -30.35 -5.40 0.36
N CYS A 648 -29.66 -6.51 0.09
CA CYS A 648 -30.21 -7.68 -0.61
C CYS A 648 -31.45 -8.23 0.13
N GLY A 649 -31.37 -8.30 1.46
CA GLY A 649 -32.47 -8.70 2.32
C GLY A 649 -33.69 -7.79 2.17
N ALA A 650 -33.50 -6.47 2.14
CA ALA A 650 -34.60 -5.53 1.93
C ALA A 650 -35.21 -5.68 0.53
N TYR A 651 -34.37 -5.68 -0.52
CA TYR A 651 -34.78 -5.82 -1.91
C TYR A 651 -35.59 -7.11 -2.16
N ASN A 652 -35.05 -8.26 -1.75
CA ASN A 652 -35.66 -9.57 -2.00
C ASN A 652 -36.97 -9.81 -1.25
N ASN A 653 -37.21 -9.06 -0.18
CA ASN A 653 -38.45 -9.15 0.58
C ASN A 653 -39.44 -8.02 0.23
N GLY A 654 -39.17 -7.21 -0.80
CA GLY A 654 -40.02 -6.09 -1.20
C GLY A 654 -40.15 -5.01 -0.12
N ILE A 655 -39.17 -4.92 0.77
CA ILE A 655 -39.10 -3.91 1.82
C ILE A 655 -38.47 -2.66 1.20
N PRO A 656 -39.02 -1.45 1.45
CA PRO A 656 -38.37 -0.22 1.01
C PRO A 656 -36.91 -0.20 1.48
N ILE A 657 -36.00 0.10 0.53
CA ILE A 657 -34.58 0.20 0.83
C ILE A 657 -34.38 1.32 1.87
N PRO A 658 -33.64 1.07 2.96
CA PRO A 658 -33.40 2.08 3.99
C PRO A 658 -32.73 3.34 3.46
N GLU A 659 -33.10 4.51 4.00
CA GLU A 659 -32.51 5.82 3.68
C GLU A 659 -30.99 5.87 3.91
N LEU A 660 -30.44 4.94 4.70
CA LEU A 660 -29.00 4.73 4.85
C LEU A 660 -28.26 4.58 3.51
N TYR A 661 -28.89 3.93 2.52
CA TYR A 661 -28.28 3.70 1.20
C TYR A 661 -28.42 4.90 0.26
N ASP A 662 -29.34 5.81 0.56
CA ASP A 662 -29.57 7.05 -0.19
C ASP A 662 -28.72 8.23 0.36
N ASP A 663 -28.08 8.04 1.52
CA ASP A 663 -27.17 9.00 2.11
C ASP A 663 -25.99 9.28 1.15
N PRO A 664 -25.73 10.54 0.76
CA PRO A 664 -24.59 10.88 -0.08
C PRO A 664 -23.25 10.38 0.47
N LEU A 665 -23.08 10.30 1.79
CA LEU A 665 -21.87 9.76 2.41
C LEU A 665 -21.71 8.25 2.22
N TYR A 666 -22.80 7.50 2.00
CA TYR A 666 -22.72 6.08 1.64
C TYR A 666 -21.96 5.92 0.33
N SER A 667 -22.39 6.59 -0.74
CA SER A 667 -21.73 6.52 -2.04
C SER A 667 -20.32 7.16 -2.02
N ARG A 668 -20.16 8.35 -1.44
CA ARG A 668 -18.85 9.05 -1.35
C ARG A 668 -17.77 8.26 -0.60
N SER A 669 -18.17 7.40 0.35
CA SER A 669 -17.24 6.53 1.08
C SER A 669 -16.99 5.17 0.42
N GLY A 670 -17.50 4.95 -0.79
CA GLY A 670 -17.34 3.71 -1.56
C GLY A 670 -18.52 2.75 -1.51
N GLY A 671 -19.58 3.08 -0.76
CA GLY A 671 -20.81 2.30 -0.72
C GLY A 671 -21.41 2.11 -2.12
N GLY A 672 -21.96 0.92 -2.37
CA GLY A 672 -22.48 0.55 -3.68
C GLY A 672 -21.40 0.26 -4.74
N GLY A 673 -20.13 0.12 -4.35
CA GLY A 673 -19.02 -0.16 -5.26
C GLY A 673 -18.32 1.09 -5.80
N ASN A 674 -18.56 2.27 -5.22
CA ASN A 674 -18.00 3.55 -5.65
C ASN A 674 -16.56 3.78 -5.14
N PHE A 675 -15.72 2.75 -5.19
CA PHE A 675 -14.33 2.83 -4.74
C PHE A 675 -13.44 3.37 -5.86
N ILE A 676 -12.99 4.61 -5.70
CA ILE A 676 -12.10 5.30 -6.63
C ILE A 676 -10.73 4.61 -6.70
N LEU A 677 -10.24 4.08 -5.57
CA LEU A 677 -9.08 3.19 -5.55
C LEU A 677 -9.54 1.75 -5.27
N SER A 678 -9.37 0.88 -6.24
CA SER A 678 -9.59 -0.57 -6.07
C SER A 678 -8.25 -1.27 -6.03
N THR A 679 -7.90 -1.84 -4.87
CA THR A 679 -6.56 -2.35 -4.62
C THR A 679 -6.56 -3.82 -4.19
N SER A 680 -5.48 -4.55 -4.52
CA SER A 680 -5.33 -5.94 -4.09
C SER A 680 -3.86 -6.36 -4.02
N THR A 681 -3.48 -7.01 -2.92
CA THR A 681 -2.23 -7.74 -2.81
C THR A 681 -2.40 -9.18 -3.28
N LEU A 682 -1.52 -9.63 -4.18
CA LEU A 682 -1.52 -11.01 -4.67
C LEU A 682 -0.43 -11.88 -4.03
N GLY A 683 0.21 -11.34 -2.99
CA GLY A 683 1.14 -12.07 -2.14
C GLY A 683 2.60 -11.78 -2.48
N TYR A 684 3.38 -12.85 -2.63
CA TYR A 684 4.85 -12.79 -2.60
C TYR A 684 5.50 -13.59 -3.74
N THR A 685 4.85 -13.66 -4.89
CA THR A 685 5.34 -14.33 -6.11
C THR A 685 5.51 -13.33 -7.24
N ILE A 686 6.35 -13.62 -8.24
CA ILE A 686 6.68 -12.64 -9.29
C ILE A 686 5.48 -12.25 -10.18
N ASN A 687 4.52 -13.16 -10.41
CA ASN A 687 3.34 -12.81 -11.20
C ASN A 687 2.39 -11.91 -10.39
N CYS A 688 1.81 -10.94 -11.07
CA CYS A 688 0.75 -10.08 -10.56
C CYS A 688 -0.40 -10.06 -11.57
N GLY A 689 -1.62 -10.26 -11.10
CA GLY A 689 -2.84 -10.05 -11.88
C GLY A 689 -3.51 -8.73 -11.56
N TYR A 690 -4.46 -8.31 -12.39
CA TYR A 690 -5.23 -7.09 -12.18
C TYR A 690 -6.63 -7.18 -12.82
N VAL A 691 -7.47 -6.19 -12.50
CA VAL A 691 -8.78 -5.95 -13.11
C VAL A 691 -8.87 -4.48 -13.51
N ALA A 692 -9.82 -4.15 -14.39
CA ALA A 692 -10.13 -2.75 -14.70
C ALA A 692 -10.69 -2.01 -13.47
N PRO A 693 -10.62 -0.66 -13.44
CA PRO A 693 -11.14 0.11 -12.31
C PRO A 693 -12.63 -0.12 -12.05
N MET A 694 -13.02 -0.05 -10.77
CA MET A 694 -14.43 -0.16 -10.33
C MET A 694 -15.27 1.06 -10.74
N CYS A 695 -14.64 2.22 -10.90
CA CYS A 695 -15.29 3.48 -11.26
C CYS A 695 -14.63 4.05 -12.52
N ALA A 696 -15.41 4.81 -13.32
CA ALA A 696 -14.89 5.46 -14.53
C ALA A 696 -13.69 6.38 -14.22
N ASP A 697 -13.77 7.15 -13.12
CA ASP A 697 -12.70 8.03 -12.64
C ASP A 697 -11.82 7.39 -11.56
N GLY A 698 -11.73 6.06 -11.55
CA GLY A 698 -10.95 5.31 -10.58
C GLY A 698 -9.70 4.64 -11.15
N TYR A 699 -8.95 4.01 -10.24
CA TYR A 699 -7.78 3.19 -10.54
C TYR A 699 -7.96 1.76 -10.02
N GLY A 700 -7.45 0.79 -10.78
CA GLY A 700 -7.15 -0.55 -10.27
C GLY A 700 -5.65 -0.65 -9.94
N CYS A 701 -5.28 -0.87 -8.68
CA CYS A 701 -3.89 -0.92 -8.21
C CYS A 701 -3.57 -2.28 -7.57
N PHE A 702 -2.86 -3.12 -8.31
CA PHE A 702 -2.55 -4.49 -7.90
C PHE A 702 -1.06 -4.64 -7.69
N TYR A 703 -0.64 -5.38 -6.66
CA TYR A 703 0.78 -5.53 -6.37
C TYR A 703 1.13 -6.87 -5.73
N THR A 704 2.40 -7.23 -5.86
CA THR A 704 3.05 -8.38 -5.21
C THR A 704 4.44 -7.96 -4.75
N MET A 705 4.91 -8.54 -3.65
CA MET A 705 6.15 -8.11 -2.99
C MET A 705 7.14 -9.27 -2.92
N LEU A 706 8.32 -9.11 -3.50
CA LEU A 706 9.44 -10.04 -3.32
C LEU A 706 10.31 -9.56 -2.15
N GLU A 707 11.43 -10.23 -1.87
CA GLU A 707 12.33 -9.83 -0.77
C GLU A 707 12.93 -8.44 -1.00
N ASP A 708 13.31 -8.17 -2.25
CA ASP A 708 14.12 -7.05 -2.73
C ASP A 708 13.38 -6.14 -3.72
N CYS A 709 12.20 -6.53 -4.20
CA CYS A 709 11.44 -5.70 -5.15
C CYS A 709 9.92 -5.75 -4.92
N ILE A 710 9.19 -4.82 -5.55
CA ILE A 710 7.72 -4.79 -5.58
C ILE A 710 7.28 -4.72 -7.04
N TRP A 711 6.40 -5.61 -7.46
CA TRP A 711 5.75 -5.52 -8.77
C TRP A 711 4.37 -4.89 -8.60
N ALA A 712 4.04 -3.94 -9.46
CA ALA A 712 2.74 -3.28 -9.43
C ALA A 712 2.13 -3.15 -10.83
N ILE A 713 0.81 -3.32 -10.90
CA ILE A 713 0.00 -3.10 -12.10
C ILE A 713 -1.08 -2.07 -11.78
N PHE A 714 -1.12 -1.01 -12.57
CA PHE A 714 -2.09 0.07 -12.48
C PHE A 714 -2.96 0.09 -13.72
N SER A 715 -4.27 0.25 -13.55
CA SER A 715 -5.22 0.45 -14.65
C SER A 715 -6.09 1.68 -14.41
N ALA A 716 -6.50 2.33 -15.51
CA ALA A 716 -7.41 3.48 -15.53
C ALA A 716 -8.24 3.47 -16.82
N TYR A 717 -9.43 4.07 -16.85
CA TYR A 717 -10.17 4.24 -18.11
C TYR A 717 -9.59 5.39 -18.92
N ARG A 718 -9.39 5.16 -20.23
CA ARG A 718 -8.76 6.15 -21.13
C ARG A 718 -9.54 7.46 -21.23
N ASP A 719 -10.87 7.39 -21.15
CA ASP A 719 -11.73 8.55 -21.43
C ASP A 719 -12.02 9.39 -20.18
N SER A 720 -11.54 8.97 -19.01
CA SER A 720 -11.69 9.74 -17.78
C SER A 720 -10.82 11.00 -17.82
N THR A 721 -11.43 12.17 -17.64
CA THR A 721 -10.70 13.45 -17.56
C THR A 721 -9.97 13.64 -16.24
N VAL A 722 -10.32 12.83 -15.22
CA VAL A 722 -9.68 12.82 -13.90
C VAL A 722 -8.44 11.92 -13.91
N THR A 723 -8.53 10.75 -14.56
CA THR A 723 -7.50 9.71 -14.50
C THR A 723 -6.67 9.54 -15.78
N SER A 724 -7.08 10.14 -16.92
CA SER A 724 -6.41 9.99 -18.23
C SER A 724 -6.26 11.27 -19.09
N GLY A 725 -5.05 11.46 -19.61
CA GLY A 725 -4.78 11.78 -21.03
C GLY A 725 -4.84 13.21 -21.57
N HIS A 726 -5.70 14.11 -21.08
CA HIS A 726 -5.83 15.47 -21.66
C HIS A 726 -4.99 16.57 -20.97
N LYS A 727 -4.25 16.23 -19.90
CA LYS A 727 -3.13 17.04 -19.42
C LYS A 727 -1.92 16.77 -20.35
N ARG A 728 -1.82 17.57 -21.42
CA ARG A 728 -0.80 17.62 -22.50
C ARG A 728 0.49 16.78 -22.27
N ASN A 729 0.75 15.84 -23.19
CA ASN A 729 2.08 15.39 -23.64
C ASN A 729 3.11 14.87 -22.62
N ALA A 730 2.68 14.25 -21.51
CA ALA A 730 3.56 13.33 -20.78
C ALA A 730 3.07 11.90 -20.99
N LYS A 731 3.94 11.03 -21.55
CA LYS A 731 3.86 9.58 -21.33
C LYS A 731 3.50 9.38 -19.86
N MET A 732 2.52 8.53 -19.52
CA MET A 732 2.12 8.23 -18.14
C MET A 732 3.36 7.93 -17.28
N LYS A 733 3.94 8.95 -16.65
CA LYS A 733 4.96 8.84 -15.61
C LYS A 733 4.30 8.68 -14.24
N ALA A 734 2.96 8.70 -14.15
CA ALA A 734 2.22 8.51 -12.90
C ALA A 734 2.54 7.17 -12.18
N PRO A 735 2.81 6.04 -12.86
CA PRO A 735 3.20 4.77 -12.22
C PRO A 735 4.63 4.79 -11.66
N THR A 736 5.59 5.34 -12.42
CA THR A 736 6.97 5.56 -11.97
C THR A 736 7.03 6.62 -10.88
N VAL A 737 6.19 7.67 -10.95
CA VAL A 737 5.98 8.66 -9.88
C VAL A 737 5.28 8.03 -8.68
N LEU A 738 4.40 7.03 -8.85
CA LEU A 738 3.84 6.24 -7.75
C LEU A 738 4.90 5.39 -7.06
N LEU A 739 5.73 4.70 -7.83
CA LEU A 739 6.85 3.93 -7.32
C LEU A 739 7.93 4.82 -6.66
N LEU A 740 8.26 5.96 -7.27
CA LEU A 740 9.23 6.94 -6.74
C LEU A 740 8.66 7.73 -5.54
N LEU A 741 7.34 7.94 -5.45
CA LEU A 741 6.69 8.54 -4.29
C LEU A 741 6.50 7.54 -3.15
N VAL A 742 6.31 6.26 -3.46
CA VAL A 742 6.49 5.17 -2.50
C VAL A 742 7.95 5.23 -2.03
N ALA A 743 8.95 5.06 -2.90
CA ALA A 743 10.39 5.12 -2.58
C ALA A 743 10.82 6.31 -1.71
N SER A 744 10.43 7.54 -2.08
CA SER A 744 10.78 8.75 -1.31
C SER A 744 10.10 8.83 0.05
N SER A 745 8.89 8.27 0.20
CA SER A 745 8.21 8.14 1.49
C SER A 745 8.82 7.04 2.38
N CYS A 746 9.69 6.22 1.79
CA CYS A 746 10.32 5.05 2.41
C CYS A 746 11.75 5.35 2.90
N CYS A 747 12.38 6.39 2.36
CA CYS A 747 13.64 6.94 2.86
C CYS A 747 13.50 7.69 4.20
N ILE A 748 12.27 8.05 4.61
CA ILE A 748 12.02 8.85 5.83
C ILE A 748 11.87 7.94 7.08
N ALA A 749 11.80 6.61 6.92
CA ALA A 749 11.51 5.66 8.00
C ALA A 749 12.70 4.80 8.50
N SER A 750 13.94 5.05 8.04
CA SER A 750 15.13 4.28 8.46
C SER A 750 16.30 5.16 8.88
N PRO A 751 16.75 5.09 10.15
CA PRO A 751 18.11 5.40 10.53
C PRO A 751 18.91 4.09 10.55
N VAL A 752 19.51 3.66 9.43
CA VAL A 752 20.54 2.60 9.47
C VAL A 752 21.75 2.96 8.59
N PRO A 753 22.98 2.85 9.14
CA PRO A 753 24.22 3.24 8.47
C PRO A 753 24.59 2.26 7.36
N HIS A 754 25.01 2.77 6.20
CA HIS A 754 25.49 1.94 5.09
C HIS A 754 26.93 1.48 5.33
N GLY A 755 27.07 0.19 5.67
CA GLY A 755 28.36 -0.50 5.74
C GLY A 755 28.80 -1.06 4.39
N ARG A 756 29.80 -0.39 3.78
CA ARG A 756 30.76 -0.86 2.77
C ARG A 756 30.24 -1.21 1.35
N LEU A 757 30.19 -0.18 0.50
CA LEU A 757 30.65 -0.26 -0.90
C LEU A 757 31.66 0.86 -1.16
N HIS A 758 32.84 0.45 -1.64
CA HIS A 758 33.98 1.18 -2.22
C HIS A 758 34.53 2.46 -1.55
N ARG A 759 35.87 2.52 -1.47
CA ARG A 759 36.63 3.63 -0.89
C ARG A 759 36.28 4.96 -1.54
N ARG A 760 36.12 5.99 -0.70
CA ARG A 760 36.26 7.40 -1.06
C ARG A 760 37.57 7.63 -1.78
N THR A 761 37.52 8.33 -2.90
CA THR A 761 38.67 9.03 -3.47
C THR A 761 38.18 10.42 -3.82
N GLU A 762 38.68 11.43 -3.10
CA GLU A 762 38.48 12.85 -3.40
C GLU A 762 38.88 13.14 -4.86
N VAL A 763 38.17 14.04 -5.53
CA VAL A 763 38.60 14.55 -6.84
C VAL A 763 39.91 15.30 -6.62
N ALA A 764 41.00 14.85 -7.25
CA ALA A 764 42.31 15.47 -7.05
C ALA A 764 42.30 16.94 -7.50
N ASP A 765 42.89 17.84 -6.71
CA ASP A 765 43.01 19.28 -7.03
C ASP A 765 43.58 19.53 -8.45
N GLN A 766 44.46 18.65 -8.93
CA GLN A 766 45.04 18.70 -10.28
C GLN A 766 44.00 18.56 -11.40
N THR A 767 42.93 17.79 -11.17
CA THR A 767 41.81 17.62 -12.13
C THR A 767 40.93 18.87 -12.14
N LEU A 768 40.75 19.53 -10.99
CA LEU A 768 39.98 20.77 -10.86
C LEU A 768 40.71 21.95 -11.55
N ASP A 769 42.03 22.05 -11.36
CA ASP A 769 42.86 23.06 -12.02
C ASP A 769 42.82 22.89 -13.55
N LEU A 770 42.77 21.65 -14.05
CA LEU A 770 42.73 21.37 -15.48
C LEU A 770 41.45 21.86 -16.17
N VAL A 771 40.29 21.64 -15.54
CA VAL A 771 38.97 22.07 -16.07
C VAL A 771 38.90 23.60 -16.13
N TYR A 772 39.44 24.27 -15.11
CA TYR A 772 39.53 25.73 -15.08
C TYR A 772 40.49 26.29 -16.14
N GLU A 773 41.70 25.73 -16.26
CA GLU A 773 42.69 26.18 -17.25
C GLU A 773 42.18 25.98 -18.69
N SER A 774 41.40 24.93 -18.95
CA SER A 774 40.74 24.71 -20.24
C SER A 774 39.73 25.82 -20.57
N PHE A 775 38.88 26.20 -19.60
CA PHE A 775 37.88 27.27 -19.77
C PHE A 775 38.53 28.65 -20.00
N VAL A 776 39.54 28.98 -19.20
CA VAL A 776 40.31 30.24 -19.35
C VAL A 776 41.05 30.28 -20.69
N THR A 777 41.60 29.15 -21.12
CA THR A 777 42.31 29.04 -22.40
C THR A 777 41.39 29.28 -23.59
N VAL A 778 40.17 28.74 -23.58
CA VAL A 778 39.15 29.03 -24.60
C VAL A 778 38.85 30.53 -24.66
N PHE A 779 38.57 31.16 -23.52
CA PHE A 779 38.22 32.58 -23.46
C PHE A 779 39.36 33.48 -23.95
N ARG A 780 40.59 33.25 -23.47
CA ARG A 780 41.78 34.02 -23.87
C ARG A 780 42.14 33.83 -25.33
N THR A 781 41.93 32.63 -25.87
CA THR A 781 42.23 32.32 -27.28
C THR A 781 41.25 33.04 -28.22
N VAL A 782 39.96 33.07 -27.89
CA VAL A 782 38.97 33.86 -28.63
C VAL A 782 39.31 35.35 -28.56
N GLN A 783 39.60 35.87 -27.36
CA GLN A 783 39.96 37.27 -27.15
C GLN A 783 41.22 37.68 -27.92
N ALA A 784 42.25 36.84 -27.96
CA ALA A 784 43.51 37.12 -28.67
C ALA A 784 43.35 37.09 -30.19
N THR A 785 42.36 36.37 -30.73
CA THR A 785 42.20 36.17 -32.17
C THR A 785 41.44 37.33 -32.84
N TYR A 786 40.58 38.04 -32.12
CA TYR A 786 39.89 39.25 -32.63
C TYR A 786 40.60 40.53 -32.17
N PRO A 787 41.37 41.22 -33.04
CA PRO A 787 42.07 42.43 -32.65
C PRO A 787 41.09 43.58 -32.36
N PRO A 788 41.41 44.48 -31.41
CA PRO A 788 40.52 45.59 -31.01
C PRO A 788 40.04 46.47 -32.17
N ALA A 789 40.88 46.65 -33.19
CA ALA A 789 40.54 47.43 -34.38
C ALA A 789 39.42 46.78 -35.22
N LEU A 790 39.40 45.45 -35.32
CA LEU A 790 38.36 44.71 -36.04
C LEU A 790 37.06 44.72 -35.24
N LEU A 791 37.13 44.50 -33.93
CA LEU A 791 35.97 44.56 -33.05
C LEU A 791 35.34 45.97 -33.04
N GLN A 792 36.16 47.02 -33.14
CA GLN A 792 35.70 48.39 -33.28
C GLN A 792 35.00 48.64 -34.62
N GLU A 793 35.48 48.03 -35.71
CA GLU A 793 34.84 48.09 -37.03
C GLU A 793 33.47 47.37 -37.03
N ILE A 794 33.39 46.19 -36.40
CA ILE A 794 32.14 45.45 -36.13
C ILE A 794 31.16 46.30 -35.34
N ALA A 795 31.58 46.86 -34.21
CA ALA A 795 30.72 47.67 -33.35
C ALA A 795 30.22 48.92 -34.08
N THR A 796 31.07 49.56 -34.88
CA THR A 796 30.71 50.75 -35.65
C THR A 796 29.65 50.43 -36.71
N GLU A 797 29.80 49.32 -37.44
CA GLU A 797 28.82 48.92 -38.45
C GLU A 797 27.50 48.42 -37.83
N LEU A 798 27.55 47.67 -36.72
CA LEU A 798 26.35 47.27 -35.96
C LEU A 798 25.58 48.49 -35.46
N LEU A 799 26.26 49.48 -34.90
CA LEU A 799 25.61 50.72 -34.47
C LEU A 799 24.98 51.48 -35.65
N ALA A 800 25.63 51.48 -36.82
CA ALA A 800 25.11 52.12 -38.02
C ALA A 800 23.88 51.42 -38.61
N THR A 801 23.75 50.11 -38.44
CA THR A 801 22.61 49.30 -38.92
C THR A 801 21.49 49.13 -37.90
N GLY A 802 21.63 49.71 -36.69
CA GLY A 802 20.66 49.55 -35.61
C GLY A 802 20.69 48.14 -35.01
N GLY A 803 21.89 47.57 -34.85
CA GLY A 803 22.16 46.28 -34.23
C GLY A 803 22.04 45.06 -35.15
N ARG A 804 21.69 45.26 -36.43
CA ARG A 804 21.54 44.17 -37.40
C ARG A 804 22.90 43.78 -37.97
N PHE A 805 23.18 42.48 -38.07
CA PHE A 805 24.45 41.94 -38.56
C PHE A 805 24.55 42.03 -40.11
N GLN A 806 24.35 43.23 -40.65
CA GLN A 806 24.48 43.56 -42.08
C GLN A 806 25.81 44.28 -42.32
N PHE A 807 26.89 43.53 -42.15
CA PHE A 807 28.23 44.06 -42.38
C PHE A 807 28.49 44.33 -43.86
N SER A 808 29.36 45.29 -44.14
CA SER A 808 29.92 45.48 -45.46
C SER A 808 30.61 44.20 -45.93
N ASP A 809 30.54 43.91 -47.24
CA ASP A 809 31.14 42.71 -47.83
C ASP A 809 32.64 42.57 -47.46
N ALA A 810 33.32 43.69 -47.20
CA ALA A 810 34.72 43.73 -46.77
C ALA A 810 34.93 43.29 -45.32
N LEU A 811 34.06 43.71 -44.39
CA LEU A 811 34.11 43.31 -42.99
C LEU A 811 33.64 41.86 -42.82
N ALA A 812 32.56 41.45 -43.51
CA ALA A 812 32.09 40.07 -43.50
C ALA A 812 33.19 39.08 -43.93
N ALA A 813 33.95 39.39 -45.00
CA ALA A 813 35.06 38.55 -45.43
C ALA A 813 36.21 38.47 -44.41
N GLN A 814 36.48 39.55 -43.67
CA GLN A 814 37.47 39.55 -42.58
C GLN A 814 37.01 38.70 -41.38
N LEU A 815 35.72 38.72 -41.06
CA LEU A 815 35.14 37.91 -39.99
C LEU A 815 35.15 36.41 -40.34
N ASP A 816 34.87 36.06 -41.59
CA ASP A 816 34.95 34.68 -42.05
C ASP A 816 36.39 34.13 -42.00
N GLU A 817 37.39 34.93 -42.41
CA GLU A 817 38.80 34.56 -42.30
C GLU A 817 39.22 34.39 -40.83
N LYS A 818 38.73 35.27 -39.93
CA LYS A 818 39.00 35.18 -38.50
C LYS A 818 38.29 34.03 -37.80
N ASN A 819 37.09 33.64 -38.23
CA ASN A 819 36.41 32.46 -37.72
C ASN A 819 37.21 31.18 -37.99
N VAL A 820 37.87 31.08 -39.14
CA VAL A 820 38.77 29.96 -39.46
C VAL A 820 40.01 29.99 -38.55
N GLU A 821 40.56 31.18 -38.30
CA GLU A 821 41.72 31.36 -37.41
C GLU A 821 41.40 31.05 -35.95
N VAL A 822 40.21 31.43 -35.45
CA VAL A 822 39.73 31.14 -34.08
C VAL A 822 39.64 29.64 -33.88
N ARG A 823 39.00 28.91 -34.82
CA ARG A 823 38.88 27.45 -34.75
C ARG A 823 40.24 26.77 -34.69
N ALA A 824 41.18 27.21 -35.52
CA ALA A 824 42.54 26.68 -35.54
C ALA A 824 43.29 26.97 -34.23
N ASN A 825 43.22 28.20 -33.71
CA ASN A 825 43.91 28.57 -32.48
C ASN A 825 43.32 27.88 -31.24
N LEU A 826 41.99 27.74 -31.16
CA LEU A 826 41.32 27.03 -30.06
C LEU A 826 41.74 25.57 -30.03
N LYS A 827 41.81 24.94 -31.21
CA LYS A 827 42.26 23.56 -31.38
C LYS A 827 43.69 23.38 -30.82
N TYR A 828 44.65 24.17 -31.28
CA TYR A 828 46.03 24.05 -30.81
C TYR A 828 46.19 24.32 -29.31
N ALA A 829 45.41 25.24 -28.75
CA ALA A 829 45.48 25.59 -27.35
C ALA A 829 44.89 24.48 -26.43
N LEU A 830 43.81 23.83 -26.86
CA LEU A 830 43.20 22.70 -26.14
C LEU A 830 44.02 21.40 -26.30
N GLU A 831 44.65 21.20 -27.46
CA GLU A 831 45.57 20.07 -27.71
C GLU A 831 46.77 20.06 -26.74
N ASP A 832 47.44 21.20 -26.57
CA ASP A 832 48.62 21.32 -25.69
C ASP A 832 48.26 21.05 -24.21
N LEU A 833 47.07 21.48 -23.80
CA LEU A 833 46.52 21.31 -22.46
C LEU A 833 46.14 19.85 -22.17
N ALA A 834 45.49 19.18 -23.14
CA ALA A 834 45.13 17.77 -23.05
C ALA A 834 46.36 16.83 -23.05
N ILE A 835 47.36 17.10 -23.89
CA ILE A 835 48.61 16.32 -23.96
C ILE A 835 49.39 16.44 -22.64
N THR A 836 49.48 17.66 -22.09
CA THR A 836 50.20 17.95 -20.84
C THR A 836 49.54 17.26 -19.64
N ALA A 837 48.21 17.28 -19.58
CA ALA A 837 47.46 16.73 -18.44
C ALA A 837 47.39 15.20 -18.41
N ALA A 838 47.31 14.57 -19.58
CA ALA A 838 47.24 13.12 -19.71
C ALA A 838 48.61 12.43 -19.59
N GLY A 839 49.71 13.21 -19.57
CA GLY A 839 51.08 12.68 -19.46
C GLY A 839 51.49 11.77 -20.63
N LEU A 840 50.85 11.95 -21.79
CA LEU A 840 51.01 11.09 -22.96
C LEU A 840 52.35 11.39 -23.66
N ASP A 841 53.01 10.33 -24.15
CA ASP A 841 54.27 10.48 -24.90
C ASP A 841 53.95 11.02 -26.30
N GLY A 842 54.25 12.31 -26.53
CA GLY A 842 53.97 13.04 -27.77
C GLY A 842 54.70 12.51 -29.02
N ALA A 843 55.28 11.32 -28.95
CA ALA A 843 55.89 10.58 -30.06
C ALA A 843 54.97 9.46 -30.62
N ASP A 844 53.86 9.12 -29.95
CA ASP A 844 52.90 8.11 -30.44
C ASP A 844 51.91 8.72 -31.43
N GLU A 845 52.21 8.58 -32.73
CA GLU A 845 51.40 9.10 -33.83
C GLU A 845 49.95 8.57 -33.83
N VAL A 846 49.68 7.39 -33.25
CA VAL A 846 48.33 6.79 -33.26
C VAL A 846 47.44 7.41 -32.19
N VAL A 847 47.99 7.64 -30.99
CA VAL A 847 47.26 8.31 -29.90
C VAL A 847 47.01 9.77 -30.25
N LEU A 848 48.02 10.46 -30.78
CA LEU A 848 47.88 11.84 -31.26
C LEU A 848 46.84 11.97 -32.37
N SER A 849 46.79 11.03 -33.33
CA SER A 849 45.77 11.05 -34.38
C SER A 849 44.35 10.96 -33.81
N LYS A 850 44.10 10.09 -32.82
CA LYS A 850 42.77 9.94 -32.21
C LYS A 850 42.37 11.15 -31.37
N VAL A 851 43.32 11.75 -30.64
CA VAL A 851 43.08 12.99 -29.89
C VAL A 851 42.77 14.15 -30.85
N HIS A 852 43.48 14.24 -31.98
CA HIS A 852 43.19 15.24 -33.01
C HIS A 852 41.80 15.04 -33.63
N ASP A 853 41.42 13.81 -33.99
CA ASP A 853 40.11 13.52 -34.57
C ASP A 853 38.96 13.83 -33.60
N TYR A 854 39.15 13.53 -32.31
CA TYR A 854 38.21 13.89 -31.24
C TYR A 854 38.08 15.40 -31.06
N LEU A 855 39.19 16.13 -30.99
CA LEU A 855 39.17 17.59 -30.81
C LEU A 855 38.63 18.32 -32.04
N ASP A 856 38.90 17.82 -33.26
CA ASP A 856 38.27 18.34 -34.48
C ASP A 856 36.74 18.22 -34.42
N TYR A 857 36.25 17.05 -34.02
CA TYR A 857 34.81 16.83 -33.88
C TYR A 857 34.20 17.71 -32.77
N ALA A 858 34.81 17.77 -31.59
CA ALA A 858 34.31 18.53 -30.46
C ALA A 858 34.27 20.05 -30.73
N VAL A 859 35.33 20.61 -31.35
CA VAL A 859 35.40 22.04 -31.69
C VAL A 859 34.38 22.40 -32.77
N ASP A 860 34.23 21.60 -33.82
CA ASP A 860 33.24 21.88 -34.87
C ASP A 860 31.81 21.80 -34.33
N VAL A 861 31.51 20.83 -33.47
CA VAL A 861 30.19 20.68 -32.84
C VAL A 861 29.88 21.87 -31.92
N LEU A 862 30.83 22.29 -31.08
CA LEU A 862 30.64 23.41 -30.15
C LEU A 862 30.46 24.76 -30.85
N VAL A 863 31.24 25.01 -31.91
CA VAL A 863 31.11 26.27 -32.68
C VAL A 863 29.81 26.33 -33.48
N SER A 864 29.24 25.19 -33.86
CA SER A 864 27.96 25.10 -34.54
C SER A 864 26.73 25.14 -33.61
N ALA A 865 26.92 25.00 -32.30
CA ALA A 865 25.84 24.87 -31.32
C ALA A 865 25.15 26.18 -30.92
N VAL A 866 25.77 27.35 -31.19
CA VAL A 866 25.16 28.66 -30.91
C VAL A 866 24.70 29.30 -32.22
N PRO A 867 23.38 29.36 -32.49
CA PRO A 867 22.86 29.90 -33.74
C PRO A 867 23.10 31.42 -33.84
N MET A 868 23.64 31.90 -34.97
CA MET A 868 23.96 33.34 -35.16
C MET A 868 22.73 34.25 -35.14
N ASP A 869 21.55 33.72 -35.45
CA ASP A 869 20.26 34.40 -35.32
C ASP A 869 19.89 34.68 -33.86
N VAL A 870 20.30 33.81 -32.92
CA VAL A 870 20.13 34.04 -31.48
C VAL A 870 21.09 35.14 -31.01
N VAL A 871 22.33 35.13 -31.49
CA VAL A 871 23.32 36.19 -31.22
C VAL A 871 22.86 37.53 -31.81
N GLU A 872 22.31 37.52 -33.04
CA GLU A 872 21.76 38.71 -33.69
C GLU A 872 20.56 39.27 -32.93
N ALA A 873 19.60 38.42 -32.54
CA ALA A 873 18.43 38.85 -31.75
C ALA A 873 18.84 39.44 -30.40
N LEU A 874 19.81 38.81 -29.73
CA LEU A 874 20.37 39.29 -28.46
C LEU A 874 20.95 40.70 -28.60
N VAL A 875 21.82 40.88 -29.59
CA VAL A 875 22.53 42.16 -29.81
C VAL A 875 21.58 43.26 -30.27
N VAL A 876 20.63 42.97 -31.17
CA VAL A 876 19.62 43.95 -31.60
C VAL A 876 18.82 44.44 -30.40
N GLU A 877 18.37 43.53 -29.55
CA GLU A 877 17.48 43.88 -28.46
C GLU A 877 18.19 44.65 -27.35
N VAL A 878 19.42 44.24 -27.02
CA VAL A 878 20.29 44.99 -26.09
C VAL A 878 20.51 46.40 -26.63
N LEU A 879 20.81 46.57 -27.92
CA LEU A 879 21.00 47.88 -28.53
C LEU A 879 19.72 48.74 -28.57
N GLU A 880 18.56 48.14 -28.87
CA GLU A 880 17.26 48.83 -28.84
C GLU A 880 16.89 49.30 -27.43
N LYS A 881 17.34 48.58 -26.40
CA LYS A 881 17.16 48.92 -24.98
C LYS A 881 18.32 49.74 -24.40
N GLU A 882 19.07 50.42 -25.27
CA GLU A 882 20.20 51.27 -24.94
C GLU A 882 21.33 50.57 -24.18
N GLY A 883 21.46 49.25 -24.25
CA GLY A 883 22.45 48.44 -23.56
C GLY A 883 21.87 47.51 -22.50
N SER A 884 20.59 47.63 -22.13
CA SER A 884 19.97 46.83 -21.06
C SER A 884 19.77 45.37 -21.46
N PHE A 885 20.12 44.47 -20.54
CA PHE A 885 19.97 43.01 -20.67
C PHE A 885 18.62 42.51 -20.09
N ASP A 886 17.62 43.39 -19.95
CA ASP A 886 16.23 43.00 -19.66
C ASP A 886 15.60 42.42 -20.93
N PHE A 887 15.82 41.14 -21.22
CA PHE A 887 15.38 40.52 -22.47
C PHE A 887 13.85 40.39 -22.57
N THR A 888 13.35 40.41 -23.79
CA THR A 888 11.96 40.10 -24.07
C THR A 888 11.72 38.62 -23.82
N PRO A 889 10.50 38.23 -23.42
CA PRO A 889 10.13 36.82 -23.29
C PRO A 889 10.42 36.01 -24.57
N GLU A 890 10.33 36.65 -25.74
CA GLU A 890 10.67 36.06 -27.02
C GLU A 890 12.17 35.71 -27.15
N LEU A 891 13.07 36.61 -26.76
CA LEU A 891 14.52 36.37 -26.77
C LEU A 891 14.97 35.41 -25.65
N GLU A 892 14.36 35.49 -24.46
CA GLU A 892 14.60 34.52 -23.37
C GLU A 892 14.24 33.10 -23.80
N ALA A 893 13.13 32.94 -24.54
CA ALA A 893 12.75 31.66 -25.11
C ALA A 893 13.77 31.17 -26.16
N MET A 894 14.27 32.06 -27.04
CA MET A 894 15.30 31.71 -28.02
C MET A 894 16.63 31.29 -27.37
N LEU A 895 17.05 31.98 -26.31
CA LEU A 895 18.26 31.62 -25.54
C LEU A 895 18.08 30.27 -24.82
N GLY A 896 16.90 30.00 -24.27
CA GLY A 896 16.56 28.71 -23.67
C GLY A 896 16.55 27.55 -24.69
N GLU A 897 16.06 27.81 -25.90
CA GLU A 897 16.10 26.84 -27.01
C GLU A 897 17.54 26.60 -27.50
N ALA A 898 18.36 27.65 -27.60
CA ALA A 898 19.77 27.53 -27.96
C ALA A 898 20.58 26.74 -26.90
N LEU A 899 20.31 26.96 -25.62
CA LEU A 899 20.93 26.20 -24.53
C LEU A 899 20.54 24.71 -24.59
N ALA A 900 19.26 24.42 -24.88
CA ALA A 900 18.79 23.05 -25.06
C ALA A 900 19.47 22.37 -26.27
N ALA A 901 19.63 23.09 -27.39
CA ALA A 901 20.35 22.60 -28.56
C ALA A 901 21.84 22.35 -28.24
N ALA A 902 22.50 23.26 -27.51
CA ALA A 902 23.89 23.10 -27.10
C ALA A 902 24.11 21.88 -26.19
N LYS A 903 23.17 21.56 -25.30
CA LYS A 903 23.21 20.33 -24.50
C LYS A 903 23.07 19.08 -25.36
N GLU A 904 22.23 19.10 -26.39
CA GLU A 904 22.08 17.98 -27.32
C GLU A 904 23.35 17.76 -28.15
N GLU A 905 24.00 18.82 -28.61
CA GLU A 905 25.28 18.76 -29.30
C GLU A 905 26.43 18.29 -28.40
N LEU A 906 26.51 18.76 -27.14
CA LEU A 906 27.49 18.30 -26.14
C LEU A 906 27.37 16.80 -25.86
N ARG A 907 26.16 16.25 -25.84
CA ARG A 907 25.95 14.80 -25.67
C ARG A 907 26.48 14.01 -26.86
N LYS A 908 26.40 14.53 -28.09
CA LYS A 908 26.98 13.87 -29.27
C LYS A 908 28.51 13.80 -29.20
N VAL A 909 29.16 14.81 -28.64
CA VAL A 909 30.62 14.79 -28.39
C VAL A 909 30.98 13.63 -27.46
N ILE A 910 30.18 13.39 -26.43
CA ILE A 910 30.41 12.33 -25.44
C ILE A 910 30.01 10.96 -25.96
N ASP A 911 28.96 10.88 -26.77
CA ASP A 911 28.63 9.66 -27.50
C ASP A 911 29.81 9.25 -28.40
N TYR A 912 30.46 10.22 -29.03
CA TYR A 912 31.67 10.00 -29.81
C TYR A 912 32.86 9.57 -28.94
N GLU A 913 33.02 10.08 -27.72
CA GLU A 913 34.03 9.58 -26.75
C GLU A 913 33.77 8.14 -26.33
N PHE A 914 32.52 7.79 -26.07
CA PHE A 914 32.11 6.42 -25.76
C PHE A 914 32.37 5.48 -26.92
N GLU A 915 32.36 5.95 -28.17
CA GLU A 915 32.69 5.16 -29.35
C GLU A 915 34.20 5.07 -29.63
N LEU A 916 34.98 6.09 -29.24
CA LEU A 916 36.40 6.20 -29.58
C LEU A 916 37.34 5.49 -28.58
N PHE A 917 36.94 5.39 -27.31
CA PHE A 917 37.74 4.82 -26.23
C PHE A 917 37.15 3.49 -25.72
N ASP A 918 37.87 2.39 -25.97
CA ASP A 918 37.40 1.01 -25.72
C ASP A 918 36.96 0.74 -24.27
N ASP A 919 37.56 1.43 -23.29
CA ASP A 919 37.22 1.26 -21.86
C ASP A 919 35.87 1.91 -21.49
N LEU A 920 35.41 2.91 -22.25
CA LEU A 920 34.14 3.61 -22.02
C LEU A 920 32.96 2.94 -22.78
N ILE A 921 33.26 2.10 -23.77
CA ILE A 921 32.28 1.28 -24.49
C ILE A 921 31.55 0.31 -23.53
N ALA A 922 32.19 -0.09 -22.43
CA ALA A 922 31.67 -1.07 -21.48
C ALA A 922 30.78 -0.48 -20.36
N LEU A 923 30.61 0.84 -20.29
CA LEU A 923 29.74 1.48 -19.30
C LEU A 923 28.27 1.12 -19.56
N ASP A 924 27.54 0.78 -18.49
CA ASP A 924 26.10 0.51 -18.57
C ASP A 924 25.28 1.79 -18.78
N ASP A 925 24.04 1.60 -19.22
CA ASP A 925 23.13 2.69 -19.59
C ASP A 925 22.80 3.60 -18.41
N GLU A 926 22.84 3.10 -17.17
CA GLU A 926 22.62 3.90 -15.96
C GLU A 926 23.79 4.84 -15.68
N THR A 927 25.02 4.35 -15.83
CA THR A 927 26.23 5.16 -15.65
C THR A 927 26.35 6.22 -16.76
N ARG A 928 26.03 5.86 -18.01
CA ARG A 928 25.95 6.84 -19.12
C ARG A 928 24.86 7.89 -18.87
N ALA A 929 23.68 7.46 -18.39
CA ALA A 929 22.60 8.38 -18.04
C ALA A 929 22.97 9.33 -16.88
N LEU A 930 23.76 8.85 -15.91
CA LEU A 930 24.28 9.68 -14.82
C LEU A 930 25.27 10.73 -15.33
N ILE A 931 26.19 10.33 -16.23
CA ILE A 931 27.13 11.25 -16.87
C ILE A 931 26.37 12.36 -17.62
N TYR A 932 25.37 12.02 -18.44
CA TYR A 932 24.56 13.04 -19.14
C TYR A 932 23.83 13.99 -18.18
N ARG A 933 23.32 13.51 -17.03
CA ARG A 933 22.67 14.36 -16.02
C ARG A 933 23.65 15.31 -15.35
N VAL A 934 24.86 14.86 -15.06
CA VAL A 934 25.92 15.71 -14.49
C VAL A 934 26.27 16.84 -15.46
N ILE A 935 26.32 16.54 -16.76
CA ILE A 935 26.64 17.55 -17.78
C ILE A 935 25.49 18.52 -17.99
N ASP A 936 24.24 18.03 -18.00
CA ASP A 936 23.07 18.91 -18.06
C ASP A 936 23.06 19.90 -16.88
N TYR A 937 23.37 19.40 -15.69
CA TYR A 937 23.49 20.21 -14.47
C TYR A 937 24.62 21.23 -14.57
N LEU A 938 25.81 20.82 -15.02
CA LEU A 938 26.93 21.74 -15.23
C LEU A 938 26.61 22.82 -16.27
N ALA A 939 25.94 22.46 -17.37
CA ALA A 939 25.54 23.42 -18.40
C ALA A 939 24.49 24.42 -17.90
N ASP A 940 23.52 23.98 -17.09
CA ASP A 940 22.52 24.85 -16.47
C ASP A 940 23.12 25.82 -15.46
N GLU A 941 23.95 25.32 -14.54
CA GLU A 941 24.59 26.14 -13.51
C GLU A 941 25.59 27.13 -14.14
N THR A 942 26.32 26.70 -15.17
CA THR A 942 27.24 27.59 -15.91
C THR A 942 26.47 28.70 -16.63
N TYR A 943 25.34 28.40 -17.27
CA TYR A 943 24.48 29.40 -17.90
C TYR A 943 23.94 30.42 -16.88
N GLN A 944 23.53 29.96 -15.69
CA GLN A 944 23.07 30.86 -14.62
C GLN A 944 24.20 31.66 -13.95
N ALA A 945 25.43 31.17 -14.02
CA ALA A 945 26.61 31.86 -13.50
C ALA A 945 27.12 32.98 -14.43
N ILE A 946 26.61 33.07 -15.68
CA ILE A 946 27.00 34.12 -16.61
C ILE A 946 26.69 35.51 -15.99
N PRO A 947 27.69 36.40 -15.86
CA PRO A 947 27.53 37.70 -15.20
C PRO A 947 26.92 38.69 -16.19
N TRP A 948 25.64 38.51 -16.49
CA TRP A 948 24.89 39.31 -17.48
C TRP A 948 25.01 40.81 -17.25
N LYS A 949 25.07 41.25 -15.99
CA LYS A 949 25.24 42.66 -15.63
C LYS A 949 26.63 43.22 -15.95
N LEU A 950 27.68 42.39 -15.88
CA LEU A 950 29.01 42.81 -16.30
C LEU A 950 29.11 42.89 -17.82
N LEU A 951 28.52 41.92 -18.53
CA LEU A 951 28.40 41.96 -19.99
C LEU A 951 27.61 43.18 -20.45
N GLU A 952 26.55 43.52 -19.74
CA GLU A 952 25.79 44.76 -19.88
C GLU A 952 26.69 45.98 -19.73
N ASP A 953 27.41 46.12 -18.60
CA ASP A 953 28.28 47.27 -18.34
C ASP A 953 29.41 47.41 -19.38
N ILE A 954 29.98 46.29 -19.86
CA ILE A 954 30.96 46.24 -20.96
C ILE A 954 30.35 46.77 -22.26
N VAL A 955 29.16 46.29 -22.61
CA VAL A 955 28.46 46.72 -23.82
C VAL A 955 28.10 48.21 -23.74
N TYR A 956 27.61 48.68 -22.59
CA TYR A 956 27.35 50.09 -22.32
C TYR A 956 28.60 50.96 -22.52
N GLU A 957 29.73 50.57 -21.92
CA GLU A 957 30.96 51.37 -22.00
C GLU A 957 31.53 51.40 -23.43
N VAL A 958 31.43 50.30 -24.17
CA VAL A 958 31.81 50.26 -25.60
C VAL A 958 30.89 51.15 -26.44
N ILE A 959 29.58 51.17 -26.16
CA ILE A 959 28.62 52.05 -26.86
C ILE A 959 28.89 53.53 -26.53
N GLU A 960 29.08 53.88 -25.26
CA GLU A 960 29.39 55.25 -24.82
C GLU A 960 30.70 55.76 -25.40
N ASN A 961 31.69 54.88 -25.56
CA ASN A 961 32.96 55.17 -26.23
C ASN A 961 32.87 55.15 -27.77
N GLY A 962 31.67 55.07 -28.34
CA GLY A 962 31.44 55.15 -29.78
C GLY A 962 31.94 53.92 -30.55
N GLY A 963 31.85 52.73 -29.94
CA GLY A 963 32.32 51.46 -30.49
C GLY A 963 33.80 51.16 -30.25
N VAL A 964 34.52 52.03 -29.53
CA VAL A 964 35.93 51.79 -29.16
C VAL A 964 35.98 50.83 -27.98
N ILE A 965 36.58 49.64 -28.17
CA ILE A 965 36.82 48.68 -27.09
C ILE A 965 38.05 49.10 -26.29
N ALA A 966 37.88 50.15 -25.49
CA ALA A 966 38.83 50.59 -24.48
C ALA A 966 38.10 50.61 -23.14
N LEU A 967 37.96 49.44 -22.53
CA LEU A 967 37.32 49.28 -21.23
C LEU A 967 38.17 50.02 -20.19
N SER A 968 37.51 50.76 -19.29
CA SER A 968 38.17 51.39 -18.15
C SER A 968 38.97 50.38 -17.33
N ASP A 969 40.06 50.84 -16.72
CA ASP A 969 40.85 49.99 -15.80
C ASP A 969 39.96 49.40 -14.70
N GLU A 970 38.96 50.15 -14.25
CA GLU A 970 37.95 49.75 -13.27
C GLU A 970 37.04 48.62 -13.78
N LEU A 971 36.64 48.64 -15.05
CA LEU A 971 35.85 47.56 -15.64
C LEU A 971 36.71 46.32 -15.99
N ASN A 972 37.96 46.50 -16.41
CA ASN A 972 38.90 45.39 -16.58
C ASN A 972 39.19 44.68 -15.26
N GLU A 973 39.36 45.43 -14.17
CA GLU A 973 39.53 44.87 -12.83
C GLU A 973 38.27 44.10 -12.39
N ARG A 974 37.07 44.63 -12.66
CA ARG A 974 35.80 43.92 -12.46
C ARG A 974 35.66 42.65 -13.30
N VAL A 975 36.19 42.63 -14.53
CA VAL A 975 36.22 41.42 -15.37
C VAL A 975 37.09 40.34 -14.74
N GLU A 976 38.31 40.69 -14.31
CA GLU A 976 39.19 39.74 -13.63
C GLU A 976 38.61 39.27 -12.29
N GLU A 977 38.03 40.17 -11.48
CA GLU A 977 37.31 39.80 -10.25
C GLU A 977 36.13 38.88 -10.53
N THR A 978 35.42 39.08 -11.64
CA THR A 978 34.27 38.24 -12.00
C THR A 978 34.71 36.89 -12.55
N LEU A 979 35.82 36.81 -13.28
CA LEU A 979 36.43 35.54 -13.69
C LEU A 979 36.91 34.73 -12.47
N GLU A 980 37.47 35.39 -11.46
CA GLU A 980 37.82 34.74 -10.18
C GLU A 980 36.58 34.35 -9.36
N SER A 981 35.51 35.16 -9.41
CA SER A 981 34.22 34.78 -8.80
C SER A 981 33.56 33.60 -9.52
N LEU A 982 33.64 33.53 -10.84
CA LEU A 982 33.17 32.40 -11.65
C LEU A 982 34.00 31.16 -11.33
N ARG A 983 35.31 31.29 -11.16
CA ARG A 983 36.20 30.21 -10.69
C ARG A 983 35.73 29.66 -9.34
N GLN A 984 35.49 30.55 -8.38
CA GLN A 984 35.00 30.18 -7.06
C GLN A 984 33.64 29.47 -7.15
N LYS A 985 32.74 29.94 -8.02
CA LYS A 985 31.41 29.35 -8.21
C LYS A 985 31.44 28.01 -8.95
N LEU A 986 32.34 27.83 -9.93
CA LEU A 986 32.58 26.53 -10.57
C LEU A 986 33.15 25.52 -9.56
N ARG A 987 34.03 25.98 -8.66
CA ARG A 987 34.54 25.18 -7.55
C ARG A 987 33.41 24.76 -6.61
N GLU A 988 32.52 25.70 -6.27
CA GLU A 988 31.32 25.43 -5.46
C GLU A 988 30.33 24.49 -6.14
N VAL A 989 30.15 24.56 -7.46
CA VAL A 989 29.29 23.63 -8.22
C VAL A 989 29.89 22.24 -8.27
N LEU A 990 31.22 22.12 -8.40
CA LEU A 990 31.94 20.84 -8.38
C LEU A 990 32.02 20.23 -6.97
N GLU A 991 32.22 21.04 -5.92
CA GLU A 991 32.10 20.64 -4.51
C GLU A 991 30.63 20.28 -4.17
N SER A 992 29.67 20.99 -4.75
CA SER A 992 28.24 20.67 -4.65
C SER A 992 27.92 19.36 -5.33
N LEU A 993 28.56 19.02 -6.46
CA LEU A 993 28.49 17.71 -7.10
C LEU A 993 29.02 16.60 -6.16
N GLU A 994 30.11 16.83 -5.43
CA GLU A 994 30.60 15.90 -4.40
C GLU A 994 29.61 15.74 -3.23
N THR A 995 28.89 16.81 -2.90
CA THR A 995 27.82 16.84 -1.88
C THR A 995 26.51 16.19 -2.37
N LEU A 996 26.22 16.33 -3.67
CA LEU A 996 25.09 15.73 -4.39
C LEU A 996 25.33 14.22 -4.58
N LEU A 997 26.61 13.84 -4.68
CA LEU A 997 27.08 12.46 -4.61
C LEU A 997 27.14 11.95 -3.15
N THR A 998 27.25 12.81 -2.11
CA THR A 998 27.23 12.46 -0.65
C THR A 998 27.09 13.66 0.36
N PRO A 999 26.03 13.83 1.20
CA PRO A 999 25.88 14.97 2.15
C PRO A 999 26.13 14.69 3.68
N LYS A 1000 26.48 15.73 4.47
CA LYS A 1000 26.61 15.77 5.98
C LYS A 1000 25.92 17.01 6.62
N LYS A 1001 25.49 16.94 7.91
CA LYS A 1001 24.98 18.08 8.75
C LYS A 1001 25.67 18.17 10.14
N VAL A 1002 25.64 19.36 10.78
CA VAL A 1002 26.34 19.76 12.03
C VAL A 1002 25.34 19.97 13.21
N ALA A 1003 25.67 19.54 14.43
CA ALA A 1003 24.86 19.64 15.67
C ALA A 1003 25.58 20.40 16.82
N ARG A 1004 24.82 20.86 17.85
CA ARG A 1004 25.32 21.54 19.08
C ARG A 1004 25.53 20.53 20.22
N VAL A 1005 26.75 20.43 20.73
CA VAL A 1005 27.23 19.37 21.66
C VAL A 1005 26.95 19.66 23.14
N VAL A 1006 26.51 18.66 23.90
CA VAL A 1006 26.48 18.66 25.38
C VAL A 1006 27.91 18.45 25.91
N PRO A 1007 28.42 19.27 26.85
CA PRO A 1007 29.80 19.12 27.31
C PRO A 1007 30.07 17.73 27.90
N ASP A 1008 31.17 17.09 27.48
CA ASP A 1008 31.61 15.75 27.94
C ASP A 1008 31.66 15.62 29.48
N GLU A 1009 31.92 16.75 30.16
CA GLU A 1009 31.98 16.88 31.62
C GLU A 1009 30.62 16.58 32.28
N THR A 1010 29.51 16.97 31.64
CA THR A 1010 28.14 16.72 32.13
C THR A 1010 27.76 15.25 31.97
N ILE A 1011 28.16 14.63 30.85
CA ILE A 1011 27.91 13.20 30.57
C ILE A 1011 28.68 12.33 31.57
N GLN A 1012 29.91 12.72 31.88
CA GLN A 1012 30.75 12.04 32.87
C GLN A 1012 30.12 12.09 34.28
N LEU A 1013 29.52 13.22 34.68
CA LEU A 1013 28.88 13.37 35.99
C LEU A 1013 27.62 12.49 36.16
N ILE A 1014 26.81 12.37 35.10
CA ILE A 1014 25.62 11.50 35.10
C ILE A 1014 26.05 10.03 35.25
N TYR A 1015 27.10 9.63 34.53
CA TYR A 1015 27.68 8.28 34.63
C TYR A 1015 28.16 7.96 36.05
N GLU A 1016 28.92 8.88 36.68
CA GLU A 1016 29.45 8.70 38.03
C GLU A 1016 28.33 8.64 39.09
N SER A 1017 27.22 9.33 38.87
CA SER A 1017 26.05 9.32 39.76
C SER A 1017 25.37 7.95 39.77
N ILE A 1018 25.14 7.34 38.59
CA ILE A 1018 24.52 6.01 38.48
C ILE A 1018 25.44 4.93 39.07
N ALA A 1019 26.74 5.01 38.81
CA ALA A 1019 27.71 4.09 39.40
C ALA A 1019 27.75 4.18 40.93
N THR A 1020 27.65 5.39 41.48
CA THR A 1020 27.60 5.62 42.93
C THR A 1020 26.38 4.94 43.55
N MET A 1021 25.20 5.05 42.93
CA MET A 1021 23.98 4.43 43.44
C MET A 1021 24.07 2.90 43.52
N LEU A 1022 24.52 2.24 42.46
CA LEU A 1022 24.64 0.78 42.43
C LEU A 1022 25.65 0.27 43.46
N ASN A 1023 26.76 1.00 43.65
CA ASN A 1023 27.77 0.65 44.64
C ASN A 1023 27.25 0.84 46.08
N SER A 1024 26.49 1.90 46.37
CA SER A 1024 25.90 2.11 47.70
C SER A 1024 24.84 1.05 48.04
N LEU A 1025 24.05 0.59 47.07
CA LEU A 1025 23.12 -0.54 47.24
C LEU A 1025 23.88 -1.83 47.59
N ARG A 1026 24.92 -2.15 46.82
CA ARG A 1026 25.74 -3.36 47.02
C ARG A 1026 26.45 -3.36 48.38
N ALA A 1027 27.03 -2.24 48.78
CA ALA A 1027 27.90 -2.18 49.96
C ALA A 1027 27.12 -2.14 51.29
N ASN A 1028 25.85 -1.72 51.28
CA ASN A 1028 25.10 -1.41 52.50
C ASN A 1028 23.86 -2.28 52.72
N PHE A 1029 23.48 -3.16 51.78
CA PHE A 1029 22.36 -4.07 51.99
C PHE A 1029 22.78 -5.30 52.84
N PRO A 1030 22.12 -5.61 53.96
CA PRO A 1030 22.52 -6.71 54.84
C PRO A 1030 22.25 -8.08 54.22
N GLU A 1031 23.30 -8.90 54.12
CA GLU A 1031 23.26 -10.24 53.52
C GLU A 1031 22.32 -11.20 54.27
N ASP A 1032 22.22 -11.08 55.59
CA ASP A 1032 21.32 -11.88 56.44
C ASP A 1032 19.84 -11.57 56.20
N VAL A 1033 19.51 -10.30 55.95
CA VAL A 1033 18.14 -9.87 55.63
C VAL A 1033 17.75 -10.36 54.24
N PHE A 1034 18.66 -10.29 53.28
CA PHE A 1034 18.46 -10.85 51.93
C PHE A 1034 18.22 -12.37 51.99
N GLN A 1035 19.04 -13.10 52.75
CA GLN A 1035 18.86 -14.54 52.98
C GLN A 1035 17.50 -14.88 53.57
N ASP A 1036 17.06 -14.17 54.61
CA ASP A 1036 15.79 -14.43 55.28
C ASP A 1036 14.57 -14.13 54.39
N VAL A 1037 14.66 -13.08 53.54
CA VAL A 1037 13.63 -12.73 52.55
C VAL A 1037 13.45 -13.84 51.52
N VAL A 1038 14.55 -14.32 50.93
CA VAL A 1038 14.51 -15.38 49.92
C VAL A 1038 14.07 -16.71 50.54
N HIS A 1039 14.57 -17.06 51.73
CA HIS A 1039 14.15 -18.27 52.44
C HIS A 1039 12.65 -18.24 52.80
N THR A 1040 12.12 -17.08 53.21
CA THR A 1040 10.68 -16.94 53.53
C THR A 1040 9.79 -17.11 52.30
N ALA A 1041 10.22 -16.58 51.15
CA ALA A 1041 9.53 -16.78 49.88
C ALA A 1041 9.54 -18.25 49.45
N LEU A 1042 10.67 -18.95 49.63
CA LEU A 1042 10.81 -20.36 49.27
C LEU A 1042 9.95 -21.29 50.14
N VAL A 1043 9.91 -21.07 51.46
CA VAL A 1043 9.11 -21.90 52.38
C VAL A 1043 7.60 -21.74 52.15
N ASN A 1044 7.18 -20.59 51.62
CA ASN A 1044 5.78 -20.25 51.40
C ASN A 1044 5.34 -20.39 49.93
N ASP A 1045 6.01 -21.25 49.13
CA ASP A 1045 5.67 -21.49 47.71
C ASP A 1045 5.64 -20.20 46.87
N GLY A 1046 6.65 -19.34 47.04
CA GLY A 1046 6.78 -18.07 46.33
C GLY A 1046 5.90 -16.95 46.87
N VAL A 1047 5.18 -17.15 47.98
CA VAL A 1047 4.42 -16.07 48.63
C VAL A 1047 5.33 -15.34 49.62
N PHE A 1048 5.61 -14.06 49.37
CA PHE A 1048 6.43 -13.21 50.23
C PHE A 1048 5.63 -12.74 51.48
N ALA A 1049 5.21 -13.71 52.30
CA ALA A 1049 4.53 -13.48 53.58
C ALA A 1049 5.54 -13.29 54.70
N PHE A 1050 6.22 -12.14 54.71
CA PHE A 1050 7.21 -11.81 55.73
C PHE A 1050 6.57 -11.80 57.12
N SER A 1051 7.28 -12.34 58.11
CA SER A 1051 6.94 -12.06 59.50
C SER A 1051 7.07 -10.57 59.74
N GLU A 1052 6.29 -10.04 60.68
CA GLU A 1052 6.36 -8.61 61.07
C GLU A 1052 7.81 -8.22 61.44
N GLU A 1053 8.55 -9.14 62.06
CA GLU A 1053 9.98 -9.00 62.40
C GLU A 1053 10.91 -8.94 61.18
N LEU A 1054 10.66 -9.75 60.14
CA LEU A 1054 11.47 -9.72 58.91
C LEU A 1054 11.14 -8.49 58.05
N SER A 1055 9.87 -8.10 58.00
CA SER A 1055 9.44 -6.88 57.32
C SER A 1055 10.08 -5.64 57.96
N GLU A 1056 10.09 -5.54 59.30
CA GLU A 1056 10.79 -4.45 60.01
C GLU A 1056 12.30 -4.46 59.73
N ARG A 1057 12.95 -5.63 59.67
CA ARG A 1057 14.38 -5.73 59.33
C ARG A 1057 14.68 -5.32 57.89
N LEU A 1058 13.80 -5.66 56.95
CA LEU A 1058 13.89 -5.28 55.55
C LEU A 1058 13.71 -3.77 55.37
N ASP A 1059 12.72 -3.18 56.05
CA ASP A 1059 12.50 -1.73 56.02
C ASP A 1059 13.72 -0.99 56.57
N VAL A 1060 14.31 -1.46 57.68
CA VAL A 1060 15.54 -0.87 58.25
C VAL A 1060 16.74 -1.02 57.31
N ALA A 1061 16.86 -2.15 56.62
CA ALA A 1061 17.90 -2.40 55.63
C ALA A 1061 17.80 -1.44 54.43
N LEU A 1062 16.61 -1.31 53.85
CA LEU A 1062 16.35 -0.41 52.73
C LEU A 1062 16.56 1.05 53.13
N GLU A 1063 16.15 1.43 54.33
CA GLU A 1063 16.36 2.78 54.87
C GLU A 1063 17.86 3.10 55.07
N THR A 1064 18.64 2.11 55.52
CA THR A 1064 20.09 2.24 55.70
C THR A 1064 20.79 2.42 54.35
N VAL A 1065 20.42 1.63 53.35
CA VAL A 1065 20.94 1.77 51.99
C VAL A 1065 20.56 3.12 51.40
N ARG A 1066 19.30 3.55 51.56
CA ARG A 1066 18.83 4.84 51.04
C ARG A 1066 19.63 5.99 51.63
N GLY A 1067 19.85 5.98 52.95
CA GLY A 1067 20.64 6.99 53.62
C GLY A 1067 22.11 7.03 53.17
N ALA A 1068 22.74 5.87 52.94
CA ALA A 1068 24.10 5.81 52.42
C ALA A 1068 24.20 6.31 50.97
N MET A 1069 23.28 5.86 50.11
CA MET A 1069 23.19 6.27 48.71
C MET A 1069 23.00 7.79 48.55
N GLN A 1070 22.15 8.39 49.38
CA GLN A 1070 21.94 9.83 49.40
C GLN A 1070 23.22 10.59 49.81
N GLN A 1071 23.94 10.12 50.83
CA GLN A 1071 25.19 10.75 51.27
C GLN A 1071 26.27 10.68 50.19
N ASP A 1072 26.41 9.54 49.51
CA ASP A 1072 27.43 9.33 48.49
C ASP A 1072 27.16 10.19 47.23
N LEU A 1073 25.89 10.31 46.82
CA LEU A 1073 25.47 11.18 45.71
C LEU A 1073 25.69 12.67 46.00
N VAL A 1074 25.35 13.12 47.22
CA VAL A 1074 25.61 14.50 47.63
C VAL A 1074 27.12 14.78 47.67
N ALA A 1075 27.92 13.84 48.16
CA ALA A 1075 29.37 13.98 48.18
C ALA A 1075 29.99 14.03 46.78
N LEU A 1076 29.44 13.28 45.81
CA LEU A 1076 29.86 13.33 44.41
C LEU A 1076 29.52 14.68 43.78
N ALA A 1077 28.28 15.15 43.93
CA ALA A 1077 27.83 16.42 43.37
C ALA A 1077 28.62 17.62 43.91
N LEU A 1078 29.06 17.58 45.17
CA LEU A 1078 29.88 18.62 45.79
C LEU A 1078 31.34 18.63 45.30
N GLN A 1079 31.86 17.56 44.69
CA GLN A 1079 33.19 17.56 44.08
C GLN A 1079 33.23 18.35 42.77
N SER A 1080 32.09 18.44 42.08
CA SER A 1080 31.91 19.15 40.81
C SER A 1080 31.64 20.66 40.95
N VAL A 1081 31.51 21.19 42.17
CA VAL A 1081 31.19 22.61 42.43
C VAL A 1081 32.27 23.24 43.33
N GLU A 1082 33.15 24.07 42.75
CA GLU A 1082 34.15 24.83 43.53
C GLU A 1082 33.45 25.88 44.43
N GLU A 1083 33.66 25.79 45.75
CA GLU A 1083 33.14 26.73 46.78
C GLU A 1083 31.60 26.80 46.92
N ALA A 1084 30.89 25.66 46.89
CA ALA A 1084 29.46 25.62 47.21
C ALA A 1084 29.14 26.14 48.63
N ASP A 1085 28.21 27.11 48.74
CA ASP A 1085 27.78 27.66 50.02
C ASP A 1085 26.81 26.71 50.77
N GLU A 1086 26.54 27.00 52.07
CA GLU A 1086 25.64 26.17 52.89
C GLU A 1086 24.21 26.06 52.32
N GLU A 1087 23.77 27.00 51.48
CA GLU A 1087 22.44 27.00 50.86
C GLU A 1087 22.39 26.04 49.67
N VAL A 1088 23.44 25.99 48.84
CA VAL A 1088 23.57 25.04 47.72
C VAL A 1088 23.70 23.61 48.23
N VAL A 1089 24.49 23.40 49.29
CA VAL A 1089 24.62 22.10 49.96
C VAL A 1089 23.26 21.61 50.49
N ALA A 1090 22.47 22.50 51.11
CA ALA A 1090 21.15 22.15 51.61
C ALA A 1090 20.16 21.78 50.48
N LYS A 1091 20.19 22.51 49.36
CA LYS A 1091 19.33 22.23 48.19
C LYS A 1091 19.69 20.92 47.48
N LEU A 1092 20.98 20.62 47.30
CA LEU A 1092 21.43 19.34 46.75
C LEU A 1092 21.03 18.17 47.66
N THR A 1093 21.12 18.36 48.98
CA THR A 1093 20.71 17.34 49.96
C THR A 1093 19.20 17.05 49.88
N ASP A 1094 18.37 18.08 49.74
CA ASP A 1094 16.90 17.96 49.59
C ASP A 1094 16.52 17.30 48.25
N TYR A 1095 17.21 17.69 47.16
CA TYR A 1095 17.04 17.08 45.83
C TYR A 1095 17.34 15.57 45.82
N PHE A 1096 18.49 15.17 46.36
CA PHE A 1096 18.85 13.75 46.40
C PHE A 1096 18.03 12.95 47.43
N ASP A 1097 17.48 13.59 48.47
CA ASP A 1097 16.47 12.97 49.36
C ASP A 1097 15.22 12.58 48.56
N HIS A 1098 14.73 13.52 47.74
CA HIS A 1098 13.55 13.31 46.91
C HIS A 1098 13.80 12.26 45.82
N ALA A 1099 14.94 12.36 45.12
CA ALA A 1099 15.34 11.43 44.06
C ALA A 1099 15.41 9.98 44.55
N THR A 1100 16.10 9.75 45.67
CA THR A 1100 16.26 8.42 46.23
C THR A 1100 14.94 7.86 46.75
N LYS A 1101 14.07 8.69 47.34
CA LYS A 1101 12.74 8.26 47.77
C LYS A 1101 11.87 7.80 46.61
N VAL A 1102 11.85 8.55 45.51
CA VAL A 1102 11.11 8.18 44.30
C VAL A 1102 11.62 6.83 43.78
N MET A 1103 12.92 6.63 43.64
CA MET A 1103 13.48 5.38 43.11
C MET A 1103 13.17 4.14 43.96
N PHE A 1104 13.20 4.24 45.30
CA PHE A 1104 12.88 3.12 46.18
C PHE A 1104 11.37 2.83 46.25
N GLU A 1105 10.49 3.79 45.93
CA GLU A 1105 9.05 3.56 45.78
C GLU A 1105 8.68 2.82 44.47
N VAL A 1106 9.64 2.65 43.53
CA VAL A 1106 9.42 2.01 42.21
C VAL A 1106 10.06 0.63 42.03
N PHE A 1107 10.51 -0.03 43.09
CA PHE A 1107 10.85 -1.46 43.05
C PHE A 1107 9.72 -2.31 43.67
N PRO A 1108 8.69 -2.67 42.90
CA PRO A 1108 7.54 -3.39 43.41
C PRO A 1108 7.88 -4.83 43.77
N ALA A 1109 7.68 -5.15 45.05
CA ALA A 1109 7.84 -6.49 45.60
C ALA A 1109 6.96 -7.53 44.91
N ASP A 1110 5.83 -7.11 44.32
CA ASP A 1110 4.87 -7.94 43.60
C ASP A 1110 5.40 -8.50 42.26
N VAL A 1111 6.28 -7.78 41.55
CA VAL A 1111 6.92 -8.33 40.35
C VAL A 1111 8.01 -9.32 40.70
N LEU A 1112 8.80 -9.03 41.74
CA LEU A 1112 9.78 -10.00 42.26
C LEU A 1112 9.07 -11.27 42.76
N GLU A 1113 7.89 -11.12 43.38
CA GLU A 1113 7.04 -12.22 43.84
C GLU A 1113 6.57 -13.11 42.70
N GLU A 1114 6.03 -12.53 41.63
CA GLU A 1114 5.52 -13.29 40.49
C GLU A 1114 6.64 -13.97 39.68
N ILE A 1115 7.80 -13.30 39.56
CA ILE A 1115 9.02 -13.88 38.99
C ILE A 1115 9.41 -15.16 39.74
N VAL A 1116 9.50 -15.11 41.08
CA VAL A 1116 9.90 -16.27 41.89
C VAL A 1116 8.86 -17.38 41.83
N LYS A 1117 7.56 -17.06 41.82
CA LYS A 1117 6.48 -18.06 41.66
C LYS A 1117 6.57 -18.82 40.34
N GLU A 1118 6.78 -18.11 39.22
CA GLU A 1118 6.85 -18.75 37.90
C GLU A 1118 8.08 -19.65 37.77
N VAL A 1119 9.23 -19.22 38.32
CA VAL A 1119 10.46 -20.03 38.34
C VAL A 1119 10.28 -21.31 39.14
N LEU A 1120 9.65 -21.22 40.31
CA LEU A 1120 9.35 -22.38 41.14
C LEU A 1120 8.33 -23.32 40.48
N ALA A 1121 7.26 -22.77 39.90
CA ALA A 1121 6.22 -23.53 39.21
C ALA A 1121 6.76 -24.30 37.98
N ASN A 1122 7.77 -23.74 37.31
CA ASN A 1122 8.40 -24.33 36.13
C ASN A 1122 9.63 -25.20 36.44
N GLY A 1123 9.91 -25.48 37.72
CA GLY A 1123 11.01 -26.35 38.12
C GLY A 1123 12.40 -25.75 37.88
N GLY A 1124 12.52 -24.43 37.99
CA GLY A 1124 13.76 -23.68 37.80
C GLY A 1124 14.02 -23.21 36.37
N VAL A 1125 12.99 -23.18 35.51
CA VAL A 1125 13.09 -22.69 34.12
C VAL A 1125 12.34 -21.37 33.98
N PHE A 1126 13.01 -20.31 33.55
CA PHE A 1126 12.34 -19.04 33.23
C PHE A 1126 11.61 -19.10 31.89
N GLU A 1127 10.29 -19.14 31.94
CA GLU A 1127 9.42 -18.75 30.82
C GLU A 1127 8.45 -17.70 31.35
N PHE A 1128 8.66 -16.43 30.95
CA PHE A 1128 7.79 -15.34 31.37
C PHE A 1128 6.37 -15.53 30.85
N SER A 1129 5.39 -15.58 31.75
CA SER A 1129 3.99 -15.53 31.34
C SER A 1129 3.63 -14.18 30.76
N ALA A 1130 2.54 -14.16 29.98
CA ALA A 1130 1.99 -12.90 29.47
C ALA A 1130 1.53 -11.95 30.59
N ASP A 1131 1.23 -12.49 31.78
CA ASP A 1131 0.75 -11.70 32.93
C ASP A 1131 1.94 -11.04 33.66
N LEU A 1132 3.04 -11.76 33.86
CA LEU A 1132 4.28 -11.20 34.42
C LEU A 1132 4.91 -10.15 33.49
N LEU A 1133 4.90 -10.37 32.17
CA LEU A 1133 5.31 -9.36 31.20
C LEU A 1133 4.44 -8.09 31.26
N ALA A 1134 3.13 -8.24 31.52
CA ALA A 1134 2.23 -7.10 31.66
C ALA A 1134 2.45 -6.34 32.98
N MET A 1135 2.86 -7.02 34.06
CA MET A 1135 3.24 -6.35 35.32
C MET A 1135 4.54 -5.56 35.14
N ILE A 1136 5.53 -6.15 34.48
CA ILE A 1136 6.78 -5.50 34.09
C ILE A 1136 6.53 -4.23 33.25
N ASP A 1137 5.64 -4.31 32.25
CA ASP A 1137 5.28 -3.17 31.42
C ASP A 1137 4.59 -2.05 32.23
N ALA A 1138 3.79 -2.40 33.24
CA ALA A 1138 3.13 -1.43 34.12
C ALA A 1138 4.12 -0.70 35.04
N ASP A 1139 5.18 -1.37 35.47
CA ASP A 1139 6.22 -0.77 36.32
C ASP A 1139 7.14 0.16 35.56
N LEU A 1140 7.49 -0.19 34.31
CA LEU A 1140 8.23 0.70 33.42
C LEU A 1140 7.52 2.04 33.24
N VAL A 1141 6.19 2.03 33.15
CA VAL A 1141 5.38 3.26 33.09
C VAL A 1141 5.47 4.05 34.39
N ARG A 1142 5.50 3.37 35.54
CA ARG A 1142 5.63 4.01 36.86
C ARG A 1142 7.01 4.61 37.09
N ILE A 1143 8.08 3.95 36.65
CA ILE A 1143 9.48 4.44 36.74
C ILE A 1143 9.65 5.71 35.92
N LYS A 1144 9.13 5.71 34.68
CA LYS A 1144 9.15 6.89 33.81
C LYS A 1144 8.38 8.07 34.41
N ALA A 1145 7.23 7.82 35.03
CA ALA A 1145 6.47 8.86 35.72
C ALA A 1145 7.24 9.46 36.90
N GLY A 1146 7.87 8.62 37.73
CA GLY A 1146 8.68 9.09 38.86
C GLY A 1146 9.91 9.91 38.45
N LEU A 1147 10.60 9.52 37.38
CA LEU A 1147 11.74 10.29 36.85
C LEU A 1147 11.32 11.66 36.31
N ARG A 1148 10.14 11.75 35.70
CA ARG A 1148 9.57 13.04 35.25
C ARG A 1148 9.24 13.95 36.44
N ASP A 1149 8.66 13.41 37.52
CA ASP A 1149 8.40 14.16 38.76
C ASP A 1149 9.72 14.68 39.38
N LEU A 1150 10.81 13.91 39.27
CA LEU A 1150 12.14 14.31 39.72
C LEU A 1150 12.72 15.47 38.91
N PHE A 1151 12.62 15.42 37.58
CA PHE A 1151 13.06 16.51 36.71
C PHE A 1151 12.25 17.79 36.95
N GLU A 1152 10.93 17.69 37.15
CA GLU A 1152 10.09 18.84 37.53
C GLU A 1152 10.57 19.50 38.83
N TYR A 1153 11.01 18.69 39.79
CA TYR A 1153 11.59 19.17 41.04
C TYR A 1153 13.00 19.78 40.82
N GLU A 1154 13.83 19.22 39.94
CA GLU A 1154 15.15 19.75 39.55
C GLU A 1154 15.04 21.16 38.93
N PHE A 1155 14.08 21.37 38.03
CA PHE A 1155 13.79 22.67 37.42
C PHE A 1155 13.28 23.70 38.43
N ALA A 1156 12.68 23.27 39.54
CA ALA A 1156 12.28 24.15 40.63
C ALA A 1156 13.45 24.57 41.52
N VAL A 1157 14.49 23.73 41.63
CA VAL A 1157 15.67 23.96 42.47
C VAL A 1157 16.75 24.76 41.76
N PHE A 1158 16.95 24.56 40.45
CA PHE A 1158 17.95 25.24 39.62
C PHE A 1158 17.31 26.18 38.58
N PRO A 1159 17.21 27.50 38.86
CA PRO A 1159 16.47 28.46 38.02
C PRO A 1159 17.06 28.64 36.61
N GLU A 1160 18.33 28.31 36.42
CA GLU A 1160 19.06 28.41 35.16
C GLU A 1160 18.53 27.42 34.10
N LEU A 1161 17.94 26.31 34.55
CA LEU A 1161 17.29 25.31 33.69
C LEU A 1161 15.85 25.69 33.33
N GLN A 1162 15.29 26.77 33.92
CA GLN A 1162 13.93 27.26 33.61
C GLN A 1162 13.84 28.01 32.27
N GLU A 1163 14.95 28.24 31.58
CA GLU A 1163 14.95 28.87 30.24
C GLU A 1163 14.69 27.87 29.10
N LEU A 1164 14.61 26.57 29.38
CA LEU A 1164 14.24 25.56 28.39
C LEU A 1164 12.79 25.79 27.93
N SER A 1165 12.59 25.92 26.63
CA SER A 1165 11.27 25.97 26.02
C SER A 1165 10.52 24.67 26.29
N GLY A 1166 9.18 24.70 26.27
CA GLY A 1166 8.37 23.50 26.48
C GLY A 1166 8.65 22.36 25.49
N VAL A 1167 9.33 22.65 24.37
CA VAL A 1167 9.80 21.64 23.41
C VAL A 1167 11.11 21.03 23.86
N GLU A 1168 12.06 21.83 24.35
CA GLU A 1168 13.32 21.34 24.90
C GLU A 1168 13.10 20.49 26.16
N LEU A 1169 12.14 20.87 27.01
CA LEU A 1169 11.72 20.08 28.16
C LEU A 1169 11.16 18.70 27.78
N GLU A 1170 10.34 18.66 26.74
CA GLU A 1170 9.75 17.41 26.23
C GLU A 1170 10.81 16.49 25.61
N LEU A 1171 11.86 17.07 25.00
CA LEU A 1171 13.01 16.31 24.52
C LEU A 1171 13.79 15.69 25.70
N VAL A 1172 13.88 16.37 26.85
CA VAL A 1172 14.58 15.81 28.02
C VAL A 1172 13.81 14.60 28.53
N TYR A 1173 12.48 14.70 28.58
CA TYR A 1173 11.62 13.60 28.97
C TYR A 1173 11.65 12.43 27.99
N GLN A 1174 11.77 12.69 26.69
CA GLN A 1174 11.90 11.64 25.68
C GLN A 1174 13.27 10.94 25.72
N ALA A 1175 14.36 11.69 25.94
CA ALA A 1175 15.68 11.12 26.15
C ALA A 1175 15.73 10.28 27.44
N SER A 1176 15.12 10.77 28.53
CA SER A 1176 15.00 10.03 29.79
C SER A 1176 14.18 8.74 29.62
N ASP A 1177 13.04 8.79 28.94
CA ASP A 1177 12.22 7.60 28.67
C ASP A 1177 12.98 6.56 27.85
N TYR A 1178 13.79 7.00 26.90
CA TYR A 1178 14.66 6.14 26.09
C TYR A 1178 15.74 5.47 26.94
N VAL A 1179 16.42 6.21 27.81
CA VAL A 1179 17.42 5.65 28.73
C VAL A 1179 16.78 4.59 29.61
N VAL A 1180 15.61 4.84 30.20
CA VAL A 1180 14.89 3.85 31.03
C VAL A 1180 14.55 2.58 30.25
N ASP A 1181 14.08 2.72 29.01
CA ASP A 1181 13.72 1.58 28.16
C ASP A 1181 14.93 0.74 27.74
N GLU A 1182 16.07 1.35 27.46
CA GLU A 1182 17.28 0.64 27.05
C GLU A 1182 18.03 0.04 28.24
N VAL A 1183 18.08 0.74 29.39
CA VAL A 1183 18.65 0.21 30.64
C VAL A 1183 17.91 -1.05 31.07
N TYR A 1184 16.58 -1.07 30.97
CA TYR A 1184 15.79 -2.26 31.30
C TYR A 1184 16.08 -3.46 30.38
N LYS A 1185 16.39 -3.21 29.10
CA LYS A 1185 16.71 -4.27 28.12
C LYS A 1185 18.06 -4.91 28.33
N ILE A 1186 19.02 -4.15 28.87
CA ILE A 1186 20.37 -4.68 29.12
C ILE A 1186 20.49 -5.39 30.47
N MET A 1187 19.47 -5.31 31.34
CA MET A 1187 19.46 -6.02 32.62
C MET A 1187 19.76 -7.52 32.43
N PRO A 1188 20.71 -8.11 33.19
CA PRO A 1188 21.23 -9.44 32.94
C PRO A 1188 20.30 -10.48 33.59
N TRP A 1189 19.08 -10.59 33.08
CA TRP A 1189 18.03 -11.45 33.62
C TRP A 1189 18.46 -12.92 33.73
N SER A 1190 19.34 -13.39 32.85
CA SER A 1190 19.91 -14.75 32.90
C SER A 1190 20.89 -14.98 34.06
N LEU A 1191 21.66 -13.97 34.46
CA LEU A 1191 22.52 -14.05 35.63
C LEU A 1191 21.68 -13.98 36.91
N PHE A 1192 20.65 -13.13 36.91
CA PHE A 1192 19.67 -13.06 37.99
C PHE A 1192 18.93 -14.41 38.16
N GLU A 1193 18.55 -15.05 37.05
CA GLU A 1193 18.03 -16.42 37.00
C GLU A 1193 18.99 -17.43 37.64
N GLU A 1194 20.28 -17.38 37.33
CA GLU A 1194 21.28 -18.31 37.87
C GLU A 1194 21.52 -18.11 39.38
N ILE A 1195 21.47 -16.86 39.87
CA ILE A 1195 21.53 -16.54 41.31
C ILE A 1195 20.31 -17.12 42.03
N VAL A 1196 19.11 -16.82 41.53
CA VAL A 1196 17.86 -17.32 42.11
C VAL A 1196 17.82 -18.85 42.07
N TYR A 1197 18.23 -19.46 40.96
CA TYR A 1197 18.32 -20.92 40.82
C TYR A 1197 19.30 -21.53 41.81
N THR A 1198 20.48 -20.93 42.00
CA THR A 1198 21.49 -21.42 42.96
C THR A 1198 20.96 -21.38 44.39
N ILE A 1199 20.27 -20.30 44.75
CA ILE A 1199 19.67 -20.14 46.09
C ILE A 1199 18.52 -21.14 46.30
N VAL A 1200 17.63 -21.31 45.31
CA VAL A 1200 16.54 -22.29 45.33
C VAL A 1200 17.09 -23.71 45.46
N SER A 1201 18.15 -24.03 44.70
CA SER A 1201 18.79 -25.36 44.68
C SER A 1201 19.51 -25.70 45.98
N ASN A 1202 19.89 -24.69 46.76
CA ASN A 1202 20.53 -24.81 48.07
C ASN A 1202 19.53 -24.66 49.24
N ASP A 1203 18.24 -24.97 49.03
CA ASP A 1203 17.18 -24.88 50.05
C ASP A 1203 17.08 -23.48 50.69
N GLY A 1204 17.34 -22.42 49.90
CA GLY A 1204 17.28 -21.03 50.34
C GLY A 1204 18.54 -20.49 50.99
N LEU A 1205 19.62 -21.28 51.05
CA LEU A 1205 20.92 -20.80 51.50
C LEU A 1205 21.64 -20.07 50.35
N VAL A 1206 21.98 -18.80 50.59
CA VAL A 1206 22.80 -17.99 49.67
C VAL A 1206 24.26 -18.39 49.86
N ASP A 1207 24.65 -19.52 49.25
CA ASP A 1207 26.04 -19.99 49.13
C ASP A 1207 26.44 -19.95 47.65
N LEU A 1208 26.75 -18.75 47.17
CA LEU A 1208 27.13 -18.49 45.78
C LEU A 1208 28.61 -18.83 45.61
N SER A 1209 28.93 -19.70 44.65
CA SER A 1209 30.32 -20.08 44.38
C SER A 1209 31.17 -18.87 44.01
N ASP A 1210 32.46 -18.88 44.37
CA ASP A 1210 33.42 -17.82 44.00
C ASP A 1210 33.41 -17.49 42.49
N ASP A 1211 33.18 -18.50 41.63
CA ASP A 1211 33.05 -18.35 40.16
C ASP A 1211 31.79 -17.56 39.77
N LEU A 1212 30.66 -17.82 40.43
CA LEU A 1212 29.42 -17.07 40.20
C LEU A 1212 29.56 -15.63 40.70
N MET A 1213 30.24 -15.42 41.84
CA MET A 1213 30.53 -14.08 42.36
C MET A 1213 31.43 -13.29 41.40
N GLU A 1214 32.48 -13.90 40.86
CA GLU A 1214 33.38 -13.26 39.89
C GLU A 1214 32.66 -12.94 38.57
N ARG A 1215 31.71 -13.78 38.16
CA ARG A 1215 30.84 -13.53 36.99
C ARG A 1215 29.81 -12.44 37.23
N ILE A 1216 29.27 -12.32 38.45
CA ILE A 1216 28.40 -11.20 38.83
C ILE A 1216 29.17 -9.90 38.70
N ASP A 1217 30.39 -9.87 39.22
CA ASP A 1217 31.27 -8.70 39.14
C ASP A 1217 31.61 -8.33 37.68
N ALA A 1218 31.95 -9.33 36.86
CA ALA A 1218 32.23 -9.11 35.42
C ALA A 1218 31.00 -8.61 34.65
N THR A 1219 29.81 -9.15 34.92
CA THR A 1219 28.57 -8.71 34.26
C THR A 1219 28.20 -7.29 34.68
N VAL A 1220 28.44 -6.91 35.93
CA VAL A 1220 28.26 -5.53 36.40
C VAL A 1220 29.21 -4.58 35.66
N GLU A 1221 30.47 -4.96 35.44
CA GLU A 1221 31.41 -4.18 34.60
C GLU A 1221 30.96 -4.08 33.13
N GLU A 1222 30.39 -5.15 32.56
CA GLU A 1222 29.88 -5.16 31.19
C GLU A 1222 28.63 -4.29 31.02
N LEU A 1223 27.73 -4.28 32.01
CA LEU A 1223 26.59 -3.37 32.06
C LEU A 1223 27.03 -1.91 32.04
N PHE A 1224 28.12 -1.55 32.73
CA PHE A 1224 28.63 -0.19 32.72
C PHE A 1224 29.08 0.27 31.32
N VAL A 1225 29.68 -0.62 30.53
CA VAL A 1225 30.06 -0.31 29.13
C VAL A 1225 28.83 -0.10 28.26
N GLN A 1226 27.81 -0.94 28.42
CA GLN A 1226 26.57 -0.83 27.66
C GLN A 1226 25.75 0.40 28.06
N LEU A 1227 25.74 0.74 29.36
CA LEU A 1227 25.11 1.95 29.88
C LEU A 1227 25.74 3.20 29.27
N LYS A 1228 27.07 3.22 29.15
CA LYS A 1228 27.79 4.30 28.48
C LYS A 1228 27.39 4.43 27.00
N ASP A 1229 27.29 3.32 26.27
CA ASP A 1229 26.88 3.31 24.85
C ASP A 1229 25.42 3.79 24.65
N ILE A 1230 24.54 3.52 25.63
CA ILE A 1230 23.17 4.04 25.68
C ILE A 1230 23.18 5.56 25.93
N MET A 1231 24.02 6.04 26.86
CA MET A 1231 24.16 7.46 27.16
C MET A 1231 24.78 8.25 26.01
N ASP A 1232 25.76 7.68 25.30
CA ASP A 1232 26.35 8.27 24.10
C ASP A 1232 25.29 8.40 22.99
N LYS A 1233 24.43 7.38 22.81
CA LYS A 1233 23.28 7.46 21.87
C LYS A 1233 22.18 8.41 22.30
N ALA A 1234 21.90 8.51 23.60
CA ALA A 1234 20.95 9.48 24.12
C ALA A 1234 21.45 10.92 23.87
N THR A 1235 22.78 11.12 23.93
CA THR A 1235 23.45 12.37 23.55
C THR A 1235 23.34 12.59 22.03
N GLU A 1236 23.58 11.59 21.19
CA GLU A 1236 23.37 11.69 19.73
C GLU A 1236 21.89 11.97 19.35
N LEU A 1237 20.93 11.51 20.15
CA LEU A 1237 19.50 11.80 19.97
C LEU A 1237 19.13 13.23 20.41
N TRP A 1238 19.91 13.79 21.34
CA TRP A 1238 19.75 15.12 21.87
C TRP A 1238 20.40 16.20 20.97
N GLU A 1239 21.56 15.88 20.38
CA GLU A 1239 22.27 16.67 19.36
C GLU A 1239 21.52 16.77 18.02
#